data_AF-A0A314XRC7-F1
#
_entry.id   AF-A0A314XRC7-F1
#
_cell.length_a   1.000
_cell.length_b   1.000
_cell.length_c   1.000
_cell.angle_alpha   90.00
_cell.angle_beta   90.00
_cell.angle_gamma   90.00
#
_symmetry.space_group_name_H-M   'P 1'
#
loop_
_entity.id
_entity.type
_entity.pdbx_description
1 polymer ?
#
loop_
_entity_poly.entity_id
_entity_poly.type
_entity_poly.pdbx_seq_one_letter_code
_entity_poly.pdbx_strand_id
1 'polypeptide(L)'
;MCFNHLKFKVLVHKYEEPNVARVMGTGDGAEVIPTVAKSDSDVPGYIIVGFEVIPCSFMHNADSVKKSKMYEKYPAPIKCDPTTVAMPVNEKQPIVFTYEVEFEESDIKWPSRWDAYLKMEGSKVHWFSILNSLMVITFLAGIVLVIFLRTVRRDLTRYEELDKEAQAQMNEELSGWKLVVGDVFRAPSNASLLCIMVGDGVQILGMAVVTILFAALGFMSPASRGTLITGMLFFYMILGIAAGYVAVRLWRTIGCGDHKGWVSVSWKVACFFPGIAFLILTTLNFLLWGSHSTGAIPFSLFVILLLLWFCISVPLTLIGGYLGAKAPHIEYPVRTNQIPREIPAQKYPSWLLVLGAGTLPFGTLFIELFFIMSSIWMGRVYYVFGFLFIVLILLVVVCAEVSLVLTYMHLCVEDWKWWWKSFFASGSVAIYIFLYSINYLVFDLKSLSGPVSATLYLGYSLFMVVAIMLATGTVGFLSSFCESEECCPPHSSSSLLQFIFSLAISFFFLFPLLLLLFFSSSSVSLEPSSHRLCSLRLYSNARLRITYKSNGLKLNCSLKEPLKVMISGAPASGKGTQCELIVRKFGLVHISTGDLLRAEVSSGTEIGNKAKEFMNAGRLVPDEVVTAMVTARLSREDAKENGWLLDGYPRSFNQAQSLQSLKIIPDVYIVLDVPDEILIDRCIGRRLDPVTGKIYHLKSFPPETEEIKARLINRPDDTEEKVKSRLEIYKQNADAISTTYSHIMKKIDGNHPKEVVFEVIDSILSQVQKDKEKKMKLGKSNQSTSVQDNWRGIPTKLNNIPHSRDIRKYFYEDVLQATQRAINDGRTRLKVEINIPELNPEMDVYRIGTLMELVRYLALSFADDGKHVKVCVQGSMGEGALAGMPLQLAGTRKILEFMDWGEYEAMGTFINIGSIGGKEVDEQDDLFILVAPQNAVGNCIIDDLRAMTDAAGDRPVILINPRLKDLPASSGIMQTMGRDKRLEYASSFENCYLFRLLYYAGTQYPIMGALRMSYPYRYELYKRVDDPSGKEKYVILSTFPAKPSTDEVNDAFEGKPRNESKKALGFWGFLSGIF
;
A
#
# COMPACT_ATOMS: atom_id res chain seq x y z
N MET A 1 -43.66 -17.40 -25.07
CA MET A 1 -43.75 -16.82 -23.71
C MET A 1 -42.31 -16.63 -23.28
N CYS A 2 -41.83 -15.39 -23.11
CA CYS A 2 -40.41 -15.07 -23.02
C CYS A 2 -39.94 -14.92 -21.56
N PHE A 3 -39.36 -15.94 -20.89
CA PHE A 3 -39.08 -15.81 -19.44
C PHE A 3 -37.85 -16.46 -18.81
N ASN A 4 -37.43 -15.81 -17.73
CA ASN A 4 -36.34 -16.11 -16.83
C ASN A 4 -36.58 -17.41 -16.05
N HIS A 5 -35.63 -18.34 -16.17
CA HIS A 5 -35.45 -19.48 -15.30
C HIS A 5 -34.30 -19.19 -14.33
N LEU A 6 -34.52 -19.38 -13.03
CA LEU A 6 -33.47 -19.27 -12.02
C LEU A 6 -33.08 -20.65 -11.51
N LYS A 7 -31.85 -21.06 -11.78
CA LYS A 7 -31.27 -22.25 -11.17
C LYS A 7 -30.59 -21.86 -9.86
N PHE A 8 -31.13 -22.34 -8.75
CA PHE A 8 -30.57 -22.18 -7.41
C PHE A 8 -29.78 -23.43 -7.05
N LYS A 9 -28.47 -23.30 -6.89
CA LYS A 9 -27.63 -24.33 -6.29
C LYS A 9 -27.47 -24.00 -4.81
N VAL A 10 -28.10 -24.78 -3.94
CA VAL A 10 -28.09 -24.58 -2.49
C VAL A 10 -27.01 -25.47 -1.89
N LEU A 11 -25.95 -24.85 -1.38
CA LEU A 11 -24.85 -25.54 -0.72
C LEU A 11 -25.29 -25.89 0.70
N VAL A 12 -25.23 -27.18 1.04
CA VAL A 12 -25.60 -27.69 2.36
C VAL A 12 -24.42 -28.34 3.05
N HIS A 13 -24.30 -28.15 4.35
CA HIS A 13 -23.30 -28.82 5.18
C HIS A 13 -24.00 -29.75 6.17
N LYS A 14 -23.45 -30.94 6.35
CA LYS A 14 -24.00 -31.98 7.24
C LYS A 14 -23.65 -31.68 8.70
N TYR A 15 -24.58 -31.94 9.60
CA TYR A 15 -24.39 -31.73 11.03
C TYR A 15 -23.48 -32.81 11.63
N GLU A 16 -22.38 -32.42 12.28
CA GLU A 16 -21.49 -33.38 12.97
C GLU A 16 -21.89 -33.63 14.45
N GLU A 17 -22.63 -32.74 15.13
CA GLU A 17 -23.02 -32.94 16.55
C GLU A 17 -24.31 -32.20 17.00
N PRO A 18 -25.32 -32.88 17.60
CA PRO A 18 -26.61 -32.32 18.05
C PRO A 18 -26.53 -31.10 19.01
N ASN A 19 -25.37 -30.83 19.60
CA ASN A 19 -25.22 -29.86 20.70
C ASN A 19 -24.81 -28.44 20.26
N VAL A 20 -24.29 -28.25 19.04
CA VAL A 20 -23.68 -26.97 18.62
C VAL A 20 -24.72 -25.89 18.32
N ALA A 21 -25.95 -26.27 17.95
CA ALA A 21 -27.04 -25.34 17.62
C ALA A 21 -27.54 -24.58 18.85
N ARG A 22 -27.35 -25.13 20.06
CA ARG A 22 -27.74 -24.46 21.31
C ARG A 22 -26.80 -23.34 21.74
N VAL A 23 -25.54 -23.36 21.29
CA VAL A 23 -24.51 -22.42 21.79
C VAL A 23 -24.33 -21.21 20.88
N MET A 24 -24.73 -21.28 19.60
CA MET A 24 -24.52 -20.19 18.63
C MET A 24 -25.77 -19.35 18.30
N GLY A 25 -26.94 -19.72 18.80
CA GLY A 25 -28.21 -19.04 18.55
C GLY A 25 -28.55 -17.96 19.58
N THR A 26 -27.72 -16.94 19.76
CA THR A 26 -28.11 -15.75 20.53
C THR A 26 -28.35 -14.58 19.57
N GLY A 27 -29.62 -14.34 19.25
CA GLY A 27 -30.08 -13.20 18.44
C GLY A 27 -31.10 -13.61 17.38
N ASP A 28 -32.38 -13.54 17.74
CA ASP A 28 -33.59 -13.56 16.89
C ASP A 28 -33.87 -14.74 15.95
N GLY A 29 -32.96 -15.71 15.79
CA GLY A 29 -33.19 -16.91 14.97
C GLY A 29 -33.90 -18.07 15.69
N ALA A 30 -34.04 -18.01 17.01
CA ALA A 30 -34.56 -19.12 17.81
C ALA A 30 -36.09 -19.31 17.67
N GLU A 31 -36.83 -18.31 17.19
CA GLU A 31 -38.29 -18.38 17.06
C GLU A 31 -38.79 -18.98 15.72
N VAL A 32 -37.89 -19.20 14.74
CA VAL A 32 -38.29 -19.65 13.39
C VAL A 32 -37.92 -21.12 13.10
N ILE A 33 -37.28 -21.81 14.04
CA ILE A 33 -37.15 -23.27 13.95
C ILE A 33 -38.43 -23.85 14.57
N PRO A 34 -39.38 -24.40 13.77
CA PRO A 34 -40.47 -25.14 14.37
C PRO A 34 -39.83 -26.23 15.22
N THR A 35 -40.20 -26.30 16.50
CA THR A 35 -39.91 -27.43 17.36
C THR A 35 -40.59 -28.65 16.75
N VAL A 36 -39.98 -29.24 15.72
CA VAL A 36 -40.41 -30.51 15.15
C VAL A 36 -40.27 -31.51 16.28
N ALA A 37 -41.41 -32.13 16.54
CA ALA A 37 -41.64 -33.05 17.63
C ALA A 37 -40.48 -34.04 17.84
N LYS A 38 -40.25 -34.36 19.11
CA LYS A 38 -39.59 -35.59 19.56
C LYS A 38 -39.97 -36.74 18.63
N SER A 39 -39.08 -37.10 17.71
CA SER A 39 -39.13 -38.34 16.97
C SER A 39 -37.71 -38.86 16.90
N ASP A 40 -37.51 -40.04 17.49
CA ASP A 40 -36.27 -40.82 17.57
C ASP A 40 -35.77 -41.24 16.19
N SER A 41 -35.43 -40.29 15.34
CA SER A 41 -34.79 -40.58 14.06
C SER A 41 -33.47 -39.81 13.99
N ASP A 42 -32.37 -40.55 14.08
CA ASP A 42 -30.99 -40.13 13.79
C ASP A 42 -30.84 -39.74 12.31
N VAL A 43 -31.68 -38.83 11.81
CA VAL A 43 -31.51 -38.25 10.47
C VAL A 43 -30.53 -37.09 10.62
N PRO A 44 -29.32 -37.16 10.02
CA PRO A 44 -28.38 -36.05 10.07
C PRO A 44 -29.04 -34.84 9.40
N GLY A 45 -29.20 -33.76 10.17
CA GLY A 45 -29.70 -32.49 9.66
C GLY A 45 -28.72 -31.85 8.68
N TYR A 46 -29.25 -31.08 7.73
CA TYR A 46 -28.46 -30.27 6.80
C TYR A 46 -28.71 -28.78 7.06
N ILE A 47 -27.66 -27.98 6.98
CA ILE A 47 -27.72 -26.51 7.12
C ILE A 47 -27.24 -25.84 5.84
N ILE A 48 -27.93 -24.78 5.42
CA ILE A 48 -27.59 -24.05 4.20
C ILE A 48 -26.39 -23.15 4.46
N VAL A 49 -25.26 -23.41 3.79
CA VAL A 49 -24.01 -22.65 3.97
C VAL A 49 -23.73 -21.68 2.83
N GLY A 50 -24.46 -21.78 1.72
CA GLY A 50 -24.35 -20.86 0.59
C GLY A 50 -25.42 -21.11 -0.46
N PHE A 51 -25.53 -20.17 -1.41
CA PHE A 51 -26.39 -20.30 -2.57
C PHE A 51 -25.69 -19.72 -3.80
N GLU A 52 -25.74 -20.45 -4.91
CA GLU A 52 -25.33 -19.95 -6.23
C GLU A 52 -26.59 -19.80 -7.08
N VAL A 53 -26.71 -18.65 -7.75
CA VAL A 53 -27.85 -18.38 -8.64
C VAL A 53 -27.34 -18.28 -10.05
N ILE A 54 -27.81 -19.18 -10.91
CA ILE A 54 -27.48 -19.17 -12.34
C ILE A 54 -28.75 -18.72 -13.08
N PRO A 55 -28.78 -17.48 -13.58
CA PRO A 55 -29.87 -17.02 -14.42
C PRO A 55 -29.76 -17.63 -15.82
N CYS A 56 -30.86 -18.13 -16.36
CA CYS A 56 -30.95 -18.56 -17.75
C CYS A 56 -32.27 -18.15 -18.39
N SER A 57 -32.22 -17.85 -19.69
CA SER A 57 -33.40 -17.56 -20.49
C SER A 57 -33.91 -18.85 -21.14
N PHE A 58 -35.19 -19.19 -20.97
CA PHE A 58 -35.80 -20.39 -21.57
C PHE A 58 -37.14 -20.07 -22.23
N MET A 59 -37.44 -20.72 -23.37
CA MET A 59 -38.72 -20.57 -24.05
C MET A 59 -39.72 -21.63 -23.59
N HIS A 60 -40.64 -21.26 -22.71
CA HIS A 60 -41.72 -22.16 -22.26
C HIS A 60 -42.81 -22.33 -23.33
N ASN A 61 -43.34 -23.55 -23.43
CA ASN A 61 -44.45 -23.86 -24.31
C ASN A 61 -45.76 -23.23 -23.78
N ALA A 62 -46.40 -22.37 -24.58
CA ALA A 62 -47.58 -21.59 -24.19
C ALA A 62 -48.77 -22.43 -23.73
N ASP A 63 -48.92 -23.64 -24.25
CA ASP A 63 -50.05 -24.53 -23.93
C ASP A 63 -49.85 -25.29 -22.61
N SER A 64 -48.59 -25.47 -22.18
CA SER A 64 -48.24 -26.08 -20.90
C SER A 64 -48.49 -25.15 -19.70
N VAL A 65 -48.28 -23.85 -19.90
CA VAL A 65 -48.37 -22.85 -18.83
C VAL A 65 -49.82 -22.41 -18.58
N LYS A 66 -50.66 -22.30 -19.63
CA LYS A 66 -52.07 -21.88 -19.49
C LYS A 66 -52.91 -22.75 -18.55
N LYS A 67 -52.50 -24.01 -18.33
CA LYS A 67 -53.18 -24.97 -17.46
C LYS A 67 -52.58 -25.06 -16.06
N SER A 68 -51.45 -24.42 -15.81
CA SER A 68 -50.69 -24.54 -14.56
C SER A 68 -51.04 -23.42 -13.59
N LYS A 69 -51.16 -23.73 -12.30
CA LYS A 69 -51.34 -22.74 -11.22
C LYS A 69 -50.00 -22.23 -10.68
N MET A 70 -50.03 -21.11 -9.96
CA MET A 70 -48.86 -20.57 -9.27
C MET A 70 -48.25 -21.63 -8.33
N TYR A 71 -46.94 -21.87 -8.45
CA TYR A 71 -46.16 -22.88 -7.70
C TYR A 71 -46.34 -24.37 -8.07
N GLU A 72 -47.02 -24.69 -9.18
CA GLU A 72 -47.05 -26.06 -9.69
C GLU A 72 -45.73 -26.46 -10.37
N LYS A 73 -45.38 -27.75 -10.32
CA LYS A 73 -44.18 -28.28 -10.99
C LYS A 73 -44.31 -28.15 -12.50
N TYR A 74 -43.28 -27.60 -13.15
CA TYR A 74 -43.25 -27.52 -14.60
C TYR A 74 -43.10 -28.94 -15.21
N PRO A 75 -43.91 -29.31 -16.22
CA PRO A 75 -44.01 -30.71 -16.68
C PRO A 75 -42.83 -31.21 -17.52
N ALA A 76 -41.91 -30.34 -17.94
CA ALA A 76 -40.75 -30.72 -18.77
C ALA A 76 -39.42 -30.29 -18.10
N PRO A 77 -38.35 -31.10 -18.20
CA PRO A 77 -37.03 -30.70 -17.71
C PRO A 77 -36.50 -29.54 -18.57
N ILE A 78 -36.08 -28.47 -17.90
CA ILE A 78 -35.55 -27.26 -18.54
C ILE A 78 -34.04 -27.48 -18.74
N LYS A 79 -33.54 -27.30 -19.97
CA LYS A 79 -32.11 -27.31 -20.26
C LYS A 79 -31.66 -25.88 -20.49
N CYS A 80 -30.87 -25.35 -19.57
CA CYS A 80 -30.31 -24.02 -19.67
C CYS A 80 -28.96 -24.06 -20.40
N ASP A 81 -28.83 -23.24 -21.45
CA ASP A 81 -27.55 -22.97 -22.10
C ASP A 81 -26.94 -21.71 -21.46
N PRO A 82 -25.78 -21.81 -20.78
CA PRO A 82 -25.16 -20.69 -20.08
C PRO A 82 -24.70 -19.55 -21.01
N THR A 83 -24.74 -19.72 -22.33
CA THR A 83 -24.34 -18.70 -23.31
C THR A 83 -25.45 -17.71 -23.68
N THR A 84 -26.72 -18.02 -23.38
CA THR A 84 -27.88 -17.19 -23.75
C THR A 84 -28.44 -16.44 -22.53
N VAL A 85 -27.84 -15.27 -22.26
CA VAL A 85 -28.16 -14.45 -21.07
C VAL A 85 -29.36 -13.51 -21.31
N ALA A 86 -29.73 -13.23 -22.57
CA ALA A 86 -30.83 -12.33 -22.91
C ALA A 86 -31.64 -12.81 -24.13
N MET A 87 -32.95 -12.59 -24.10
CA MET A 87 -33.87 -12.82 -25.23
C MET A 87 -34.77 -11.59 -25.47
N PRO A 88 -35.17 -11.31 -26.73
CA PRO A 88 -36.07 -10.21 -27.05
C PRO A 88 -37.50 -10.46 -26.52
N VAL A 89 -38.12 -9.42 -25.97
CA VAL A 89 -39.52 -9.43 -25.48
C VAL A 89 -40.38 -8.54 -26.37
N ASN A 90 -41.52 -9.05 -26.82
CA ASN A 90 -42.50 -8.28 -27.61
C ASN A 90 -43.56 -7.66 -26.69
N GLU A 91 -44.08 -6.48 -27.06
CA GLU A 91 -45.14 -5.81 -26.31
C GLU A 91 -46.39 -6.71 -26.14
N LYS A 92 -46.98 -6.71 -24.94
CA LYS A 92 -48.17 -7.48 -24.54
C LYS A 92 -47.98 -9.01 -24.47
N GLN A 93 -46.74 -9.52 -24.51
CA GLN A 93 -46.47 -10.95 -24.32
C GLN A 93 -46.51 -11.34 -22.82
N PRO A 94 -47.26 -12.40 -22.43
CA PRO A 94 -47.50 -12.72 -21.01
C PRO A 94 -46.32 -13.38 -20.31
N ILE A 95 -45.90 -12.77 -19.18
CA ILE A 95 -44.96 -13.06 -18.05
C ILE A 95 -44.89 -14.47 -17.36
N VAL A 96 -43.90 -15.37 -17.47
CA VAL A 96 -43.83 -16.71 -16.80
C VAL A 96 -42.49 -17.04 -16.10
N PHE A 97 -42.36 -16.77 -14.80
CA PHE A 97 -41.14 -17.13 -14.06
C PHE A 97 -41.11 -18.61 -13.66
N THR A 98 -39.95 -19.25 -13.80
CA THR A 98 -39.69 -20.60 -13.27
C THR A 98 -38.39 -20.62 -12.49
N TYR A 99 -38.26 -21.55 -11.56
CA TYR A 99 -37.00 -21.77 -10.86
C TYR A 99 -36.80 -23.26 -10.63
N GLU A 100 -35.54 -23.68 -10.50
CA GLU A 100 -35.16 -25.00 -10.03
C GLU A 100 -34.22 -24.87 -8.84
N VAL A 101 -34.27 -25.84 -7.93
CA VAL A 101 -33.43 -25.87 -6.74
C VAL A 101 -32.68 -27.20 -6.72
N GLU A 102 -31.36 -27.12 -6.75
CA GLU A 102 -30.42 -28.24 -6.63
C GLU A 102 -29.70 -28.12 -5.29
N PHE A 103 -29.78 -29.15 -4.45
CA PHE A 103 -29.06 -29.19 -3.17
C PHE A 103 -27.74 -29.96 -3.35
N GLU A 104 -26.62 -29.34 -3.01
CA GLU A 104 -25.28 -29.94 -3.12
C GLU A 104 -24.56 -29.90 -1.78
N GLU A 105 -23.96 -31.01 -1.37
CA GLU A 105 -23.18 -31.08 -0.14
C GLU A 105 -21.84 -30.34 -0.30
N SER A 106 -21.51 -29.47 0.65
CA SER A 106 -20.35 -28.59 0.62
C SER A 106 -19.48 -28.76 1.87
N ASP A 107 -18.16 -28.68 1.66
CA ASP A 107 -17.15 -28.72 2.73
C ASP A 107 -17.11 -27.42 3.57
N ILE A 108 -17.87 -26.39 3.19
CA ILE A 108 -17.93 -25.13 3.93
C ILE A 108 -18.64 -25.35 5.26
N LYS A 109 -17.91 -25.17 6.37
CA LYS A 109 -18.50 -25.25 7.72
C LYS A 109 -19.40 -24.05 8.00
N TRP A 110 -20.39 -24.24 8.88
CA TRP A 110 -21.31 -23.16 9.30
C TRP A 110 -20.62 -21.86 9.72
N PRO A 111 -19.54 -21.86 10.54
CA PRO A 111 -18.91 -20.63 10.98
C PRO A 111 -18.20 -19.86 9.86
N SER A 112 -17.61 -20.58 8.91
CA SER A 112 -16.84 -20.00 7.78
C SER A 112 -17.70 -19.49 6.62
N ARG A 113 -19.03 -19.63 6.68
CA ARG A 113 -19.94 -19.22 5.59
C ARG A 113 -19.83 -17.73 5.25
N TRP A 114 -19.47 -16.90 6.22
CA TRP A 114 -19.34 -15.46 6.03
C TRP A 114 -18.00 -15.06 5.42
N ASP A 115 -16.99 -15.92 5.41
CA ASP A 115 -15.64 -15.57 4.95
C ASP A 115 -15.61 -15.12 3.48
N ALA A 116 -16.51 -15.64 2.65
CA ALA A 116 -16.67 -15.21 1.26
C ALA A 116 -17.14 -13.74 1.15
N TYR A 117 -17.96 -13.28 2.09
CA TYR A 117 -18.50 -11.91 2.14
C TYR A 117 -17.60 -10.95 2.93
N LEU A 118 -16.75 -11.47 3.81
CA LEU A 118 -15.86 -10.70 4.68
C LEU A 118 -14.48 -10.42 4.05
N LYS A 119 -14.18 -11.01 2.88
CA LYS A 119 -12.98 -10.69 2.09
C LYS A 119 -13.11 -9.30 1.46
N MET A 120 -12.53 -8.29 2.12
CA MET A 120 -12.41 -6.95 1.54
C MET A 120 -11.19 -6.84 0.62
N GLU A 121 -11.41 -6.31 -0.58
CA GLU A 121 -10.36 -5.83 -1.47
C GLU A 121 -9.86 -4.46 -0.96
N GLY A 122 -8.55 -4.28 -0.77
CA GLY A 122 -7.98 -2.96 -0.44
C GLY A 122 -7.18 -2.83 0.87
N SER A 123 -6.69 -3.92 1.46
CA SER A 123 -5.83 -3.89 2.68
C SER A 123 -4.67 -2.88 2.60
N LYS A 124 -4.13 -2.64 1.41
CA LYS A 124 -3.06 -1.66 1.15
C LYS A 124 -3.47 -0.21 1.48
N VAL A 125 -4.73 0.15 1.28
CA VAL A 125 -5.23 1.53 1.51
C VAL A 125 -5.32 1.83 3.01
N HIS A 126 -5.71 0.85 3.83
CA HIS A 126 -5.71 0.97 5.29
C HIS A 126 -4.28 1.13 5.84
N TRP A 127 -3.31 0.39 5.31
CA TRP A 127 -1.90 0.56 5.66
C TRP A 127 -1.35 1.95 5.28
N PHE A 128 -1.77 2.49 4.14
CA PHE A 128 -1.42 3.85 3.74
C PHE A 128 -1.97 4.90 4.71
N SER A 129 -3.21 4.73 5.19
CA SER A 129 -3.82 5.58 6.22
C SER A 129 -3.02 5.59 7.53
N ILE A 130 -2.56 4.42 7.99
CA ILE A 130 -1.74 4.29 9.19
C ILE A 130 -0.40 5.00 9.01
N LEU A 131 0.29 4.81 7.88
CA LEU A 131 1.57 5.47 7.60
C LEU A 131 1.44 6.99 7.55
N ASN A 132 0.38 7.51 6.92
CA ASN A 132 0.11 8.94 6.88
C ASN A 132 -0.14 9.51 8.30
N SER A 133 -0.89 8.77 9.12
CA SER A 133 -1.18 9.18 10.51
C SER A 133 0.08 9.16 11.39
N LEU A 134 0.97 8.17 11.21
CA LEU A 134 2.27 8.13 11.89
C LEU A 134 3.18 9.29 11.46
N MET A 135 3.14 9.68 10.18
CA MET A 135 3.87 10.87 9.71
C MET A 135 3.38 12.15 10.38
N VAL A 136 2.06 12.32 10.54
CA VAL A 136 1.48 13.49 11.22
C VAL A 136 1.89 13.53 12.70
N ILE A 137 1.85 12.39 13.40
CA ILE A 137 2.28 12.29 14.81
C ILE A 137 3.77 12.60 14.95
N THR A 138 4.63 12.01 14.14
CA THR A 138 6.08 12.28 14.22
C THR A 138 6.41 13.75 13.92
N PHE A 139 5.67 14.39 13.02
CA PHE A 139 5.80 15.83 12.75
C PHE A 139 5.36 16.69 13.94
N LEU A 140 4.19 16.41 14.54
CA LEU A 140 3.70 17.11 15.73
C LEU A 140 4.62 16.92 16.93
N ALA A 141 5.06 15.69 17.19
CA ALA A 141 6.05 15.37 18.22
C ALA A 141 7.37 16.11 17.98
N GLY A 142 7.80 16.27 16.73
CA GLY A 142 8.94 17.09 16.35
C GLY A 142 8.77 18.57 16.71
N ILE A 143 7.58 19.14 16.48
CA ILE A 143 7.26 20.52 16.88
C ILE A 143 7.31 20.67 18.41
N VAL A 144 6.68 19.74 19.14
CA VAL A 144 6.70 19.73 20.62
C VAL A 144 8.14 19.64 21.12
N LEU A 145 8.96 18.76 20.55
CA LEU A 145 10.37 18.62 20.88
C LEU A 145 11.16 19.90 20.62
N VAL A 146 10.91 20.60 19.51
CA VAL A 146 11.56 21.89 19.20
C VAL A 146 11.15 22.97 20.18
N ILE A 147 9.86 23.07 20.51
CA ILE A 147 9.34 24.00 21.53
C ILE A 147 10.05 23.73 22.85
N PHE A 148 10.10 22.47 23.27
CA PHE A 148 10.78 22.05 24.50
C PHE A 148 12.28 22.39 24.48
N LEU A 149 13.01 22.00 23.44
CA LEU A 149 14.45 22.29 23.31
C LEU A 149 14.72 23.80 23.29
N ARG A 150 13.85 24.59 22.65
CA ARG A 150 13.97 26.05 22.63
C ARG A 150 13.71 26.65 24.02
N THR A 151 12.72 26.17 24.74
CA THR A 151 12.40 26.61 26.11
C THR A 151 13.51 26.24 27.09
N VAL A 152 13.99 24.99 27.06
CA VAL A 152 15.09 24.52 27.90
C VAL A 152 16.39 25.26 27.58
N ARG A 153 16.74 25.42 26.29
CA ARG A 153 17.95 26.15 25.91
C ARG A 153 17.88 27.60 26.37
N ARG A 154 16.74 28.26 26.21
CA ARG A 154 16.54 29.66 26.64
C ARG A 154 16.63 29.81 28.16
N ASP A 155 16.03 28.88 28.91
CA ASP A 155 16.11 28.89 30.36
C ASP A 155 17.54 28.59 30.83
N LEU A 156 18.26 27.63 30.21
CA LEU A 156 19.65 27.28 30.55
C LEU A 156 20.64 28.43 30.28
N THR A 157 20.55 29.09 29.11
CA THR A 157 21.40 30.26 28.80
C THR A 157 21.18 31.42 29.78
N ARG A 158 19.96 31.56 30.32
CA ARG A 158 19.63 32.60 31.30
C ARG A 158 20.16 32.30 32.70
N TYR A 159 20.37 31.02 33.04
CA TYR A 159 21.07 30.62 34.27
C TYR A 159 22.58 30.83 34.18
N GLU A 160 23.19 30.71 32.99
CA GLU A 160 24.61 30.97 32.77
C GLU A 160 24.97 32.47 32.78
N GLU A 161 24.04 33.36 32.41
CA GLU A 161 24.22 34.83 32.46
C GLU A 161 24.07 35.43 33.89
N LEU A 162 23.74 34.64 34.90
CA LEU A 162 23.64 35.09 36.30
C LEU A 162 24.97 34.90 37.05
N ASP A 163 25.98 35.71 36.71
CA ASP A 163 27.09 36.05 37.62
C ASP A 163 26.99 37.55 37.98
N LYS A 164 26.81 37.80 39.29
CA LYS A 164 26.94 39.07 40.04
C LYS A 164 26.29 40.34 39.44
N GLU A 165 25.03 40.62 39.83
CA GLU A 165 24.57 41.90 40.44
C GLU A 165 23.05 42.18 40.32
N ALA A 166 22.25 41.45 39.55
CA ALA A 166 20.87 41.89 39.25
C ALA A 166 19.74 41.15 40.01
N GLN A 167 19.84 40.98 41.34
CA GLN A 167 18.76 40.37 42.12
C GLN A 167 17.57 41.33 42.38
N ALA A 168 17.70 42.61 41.99
CA ALA A 168 16.63 43.61 42.03
C ALA A 168 15.91 43.83 40.67
N GLN A 169 16.50 43.37 39.56
CA GLN A 169 15.91 43.47 38.20
C GLN A 169 15.10 42.22 37.81
N MET A 170 14.80 41.34 38.78
CA MET A 170 14.28 40.00 38.53
C MET A 170 12.78 39.97 38.17
N ASN A 171 12.04 41.06 38.40
CA ASN A 171 10.58 41.11 38.20
C ASN A 171 10.13 41.70 36.84
N GLU A 172 10.99 42.40 36.08
CA GLU A 172 10.57 43.11 34.86
C GLU A 172 10.72 42.31 33.55
N GLU A 173 11.42 41.17 33.54
CA GLU A 173 11.66 40.39 32.31
C GLU A 173 11.29 38.89 32.39
N LEU A 174 10.30 38.50 33.20
CA LEU A 174 9.71 37.15 33.08
C LEU A 174 8.87 37.08 31.80
N SER A 175 9.16 36.15 30.88
CA SER A 175 8.46 36.07 29.59
C SER A 175 7.31 35.06 29.59
N GLY A 176 6.16 35.49 29.05
CA GLY A 176 5.07 34.66 28.51
C GLY A 176 4.25 33.91 29.57
N TRP A 177 4.39 32.57 29.62
CA TRP A 177 3.56 31.72 30.49
C TRP A 177 3.89 31.88 31.98
N LYS A 178 5.14 32.23 32.34
CA LYS A 178 5.56 32.42 33.74
C LYS A 178 4.85 33.60 34.41
N LEU A 179 4.32 34.55 33.61
CA LEU A 179 3.56 35.71 34.05
C LEU A 179 2.10 35.41 34.39
N VAL A 180 1.56 34.30 33.90
CA VAL A 180 0.16 33.88 34.09
C VAL A 180 0.02 32.72 35.08
N VAL A 181 1.10 32.25 35.68
CA VAL A 181 1.14 31.12 36.65
C VAL A 181 0.11 31.26 37.77
N GLY A 182 -0.11 32.49 38.27
CA GLY A 182 -1.10 32.78 39.32
C GLY A 182 -2.57 32.83 38.84
N ASP A 183 -2.85 32.71 37.54
CA ASP A 183 -4.21 32.78 36.97
C ASP A 183 -4.60 31.56 36.11
N VAL A 184 -3.67 30.63 35.82
CA VAL A 184 -3.91 29.43 34.98
C VAL A 184 -5.06 28.56 35.49
N PHE A 185 -5.15 28.35 36.81
CA PHE A 185 -6.14 27.48 37.44
C PHE A 185 -7.44 28.18 37.84
N ARG A 186 -7.69 29.38 37.33
CA ARG A 186 -8.94 30.09 37.60
C ARG A 186 -10.13 29.33 37.02
N ALA A 187 -11.20 29.24 37.79
CA ALA A 187 -12.42 28.54 37.38
C ALA A 187 -12.93 29.06 36.02
N PRO A 188 -13.23 28.16 35.06
CA PRO A 188 -13.69 28.56 33.74
C PRO A 188 -15.12 29.11 33.77
N SER A 189 -15.49 29.90 32.76
CA SER A 189 -16.87 30.29 32.51
C SER A 189 -17.75 29.04 32.38
N ASN A 190 -18.86 28.94 33.11
CA ASN A 190 -19.73 27.76 33.09
C ASN A 190 -19.02 26.43 33.43
N ALA A 191 -18.23 26.39 34.51
CA ALA A 191 -17.51 25.19 34.96
C ALA A 191 -18.38 23.91 35.06
N SER A 192 -19.66 24.05 35.43
CA SER A 192 -20.59 22.91 35.50
C SER A 192 -20.78 22.24 34.14
N LEU A 193 -20.90 23.01 33.05
CA LEU A 193 -21.09 22.47 31.70
C LEU A 193 -19.84 21.74 31.22
N LEU A 194 -18.65 22.28 31.49
CA LEU A 194 -17.39 21.63 31.14
C LEU A 194 -17.26 20.26 31.83
N CYS A 195 -17.58 20.19 33.13
CA CYS A 195 -17.57 18.91 33.87
C CYS A 195 -18.55 17.89 33.29
N ILE A 196 -19.74 18.35 32.87
CA ILE A 196 -20.76 17.50 32.24
C ILE A 196 -20.24 16.93 30.91
N MET A 197 -19.73 17.79 30.03
CA MET A 197 -19.23 17.40 28.72
C MET A 197 -18.01 16.47 28.80
N VAL A 198 -17.12 16.71 29.77
CA VAL A 198 -15.95 15.85 30.04
C VAL A 198 -16.38 14.48 30.56
N GLY A 199 -17.37 14.42 31.47
CA GLY A 199 -17.93 13.16 31.95
C GLY A 199 -18.52 12.31 30.82
N ASP A 200 -19.39 12.91 30.00
CA ASP A 200 -20.01 12.24 28.86
C ASP A 200 -18.96 11.79 27.83
N GLY A 201 -17.93 12.60 27.58
CA GLY A 201 -16.86 12.23 26.66
C GLY A 201 -16.02 11.06 27.16
N VAL A 202 -15.75 10.94 28.47
CA VAL A 202 -15.09 9.75 29.05
C VAL A 202 -15.96 8.51 28.84
N GLN A 203 -17.28 8.63 29.03
CA GLN A 203 -18.22 7.52 28.84
C GLN A 203 -18.23 7.03 27.40
N ILE A 204 -18.35 7.95 26.44
CA ILE A 204 -18.41 7.66 25.00
C ILE A 204 -17.08 7.09 24.51
N LEU A 205 -15.96 7.69 24.91
CA LEU A 205 -14.63 7.21 24.55
C LEU A 205 -14.38 5.81 25.11
N GLY A 206 -14.68 5.57 26.38
CA GLY A 206 -14.56 4.26 26.99
C GLY A 206 -15.41 3.21 26.29
N MET A 207 -16.66 3.55 25.94
CA MET A 207 -17.57 2.66 25.23
C MET A 207 -16.99 2.31 23.86
N ALA A 208 -16.48 3.29 23.11
CA ALA A 208 -15.86 3.07 21.80
C ALA A 208 -14.63 2.15 21.90
N VAL A 209 -13.73 2.39 22.85
CA VAL A 209 -12.52 1.58 23.07
C VAL A 209 -12.88 0.14 23.40
N VAL A 210 -13.76 -0.09 24.38
CA VAL A 210 -14.13 -1.45 24.81
C VAL A 210 -14.89 -2.19 23.71
N THR A 211 -15.82 -1.51 23.02
CA THR A 211 -16.59 -2.15 21.94
C THR A 211 -15.68 -2.57 20.79
N ILE A 212 -14.80 -1.67 20.33
CA ILE A 212 -13.89 -1.96 19.21
C ILE A 212 -12.86 -3.01 19.61
N LEU A 213 -12.37 -3.02 20.84
CA LEU A 213 -11.48 -4.07 21.34
C LEU A 213 -12.13 -5.45 21.31
N PHE A 214 -13.35 -5.58 21.82
CA PHE A 214 -14.08 -6.86 21.80
C PHE A 214 -14.46 -7.27 20.37
N ALA A 215 -14.74 -6.32 19.47
CA ALA A 215 -14.94 -6.60 18.05
C ALA A 215 -13.64 -7.08 17.37
N ALA A 216 -12.50 -6.47 17.70
CA ALA A 216 -11.17 -6.86 17.17
C ALA A 216 -10.73 -8.24 17.67
N LEU A 217 -11.08 -8.62 18.91
CA LEU A 217 -10.88 -9.98 19.45
C LEU A 217 -11.85 -11.02 18.86
N GLY A 218 -12.82 -10.61 18.03
CA GLY A 218 -13.78 -11.49 17.38
C GLY A 218 -14.98 -11.89 18.24
N PHE A 219 -15.13 -11.34 19.46
CA PHE A 219 -16.29 -11.61 20.32
C PHE A 219 -17.58 -10.97 19.79
N MET A 220 -17.46 -9.89 19.02
CA MET A 220 -18.59 -9.20 18.38
C MET A 220 -18.38 -9.16 16.86
N SER A 221 -18.87 -10.19 16.17
CA SER A 221 -18.76 -10.31 14.71
C SER A 221 -19.94 -9.62 14.00
N PRO A 222 -19.74 -9.00 12.82
CA PRO A 222 -20.85 -8.53 11.97
C PRO A 222 -21.82 -9.63 11.55
N ALA A 223 -21.40 -10.90 11.63
CA ALA A 223 -22.22 -12.07 11.33
C ALA A 223 -23.38 -12.27 12.32
N SER A 224 -23.24 -11.78 13.56
CA SER A 224 -24.31 -11.80 14.57
C SER A 224 -25.06 -10.47 14.53
N ARG A 225 -26.28 -10.49 14.00
CA ARG A 225 -27.13 -9.30 13.84
C ARG A 225 -27.38 -8.66 15.21
N GLY A 226 -27.18 -7.35 15.30
CA GLY A 226 -27.50 -6.56 16.50
C GLY A 226 -26.50 -6.65 17.65
N THR A 227 -25.61 -7.64 17.70
CA THR A 227 -24.66 -7.84 18.81
C THR A 227 -23.77 -6.63 19.09
N LEU A 228 -23.32 -5.95 18.03
CA LEU A 228 -22.50 -4.74 18.17
C LEU A 228 -23.29 -3.60 18.86
N ILE A 229 -24.53 -3.35 18.44
CA ILE A 229 -25.38 -2.30 19.01
C ILE A 229 -25.75 -2.64 20.47
N THR A 230 -26.13 -3.88 20.75
CA THR A 230 -26.43 -4.34 22.11
C THR A 230 -25.20 -4.25 23.03
N GLY A 231 -24.02 -4.62 22.52
CA GLY A 231 -22.75 -4.47 23.22
C GLY A 231 -22.41 -3.01 23.53
N MET A 232 -22.59 -2.10 22.55
CA MET A 232 -22.40 -0.66 22.76
C MET A 232 -23.31 -0.12 23.86
N LEU A 233 -24.61 -0.45 23.85
CA LEU A 233 -25.56 -0.02 24.87
C LEU A 233 -25.19 -0.55 26.27
N PHE A 234 -24.77 -1.81 26.35
CA PHE A 234 -24.34 -2.43 27.60
C PHE A 234 -23.09 -1.75 28.18
N PHE A 235 -22.04 -1.56 27.36
CA PHE A 235 -20.82 -0.90 27.81
C PHE A 235 -21.06 0.58 28.14
N TYR A 236 -21.90 1.27 27.37
CA TYR A 236 -22.29 2.65 27.65
C TYR A 236 -22.89 2.78 29.05
N MET A 237 -23.80 1.87 29.42
CA MET A 237 -24.46 1.88 30.72
C MET A 237 -23.48 1.65 31.89
N ILE A 238 -22.60 0.66 31.79
CA ILE A 238 -21.60 0.36 32.84
C ILE A 238 -20.61 1.50 33.01
N LEU A 239 -20.15 2.07 31.89
CA LEU A 239 -19.19 3.17 31.91
C LEU A 239 -19.79 4.51 32.40
N GLY A 240 -21.10 4.56 32.65
CA GLY A 240 -21.74 5.66 33.37
C GLY A 240 -21.12 5.90 34.76
N ILE A 241 -20.64 4.85 35.42
CA ILE A 241 -19.91 4.96 36.71
C ILE A 241 -18.63 5.81 36.54
N ALA A 242 -17.87 5.58 35.47
CA ALA A 242 -16.65 6.35 35.19
C ALA A 242 -16.98 7.81 34.83
N ALA A 243 -18.05 8.03 34.06
CA ALA A 243 -18.55 9.35 33.69
C ALA A 243 -18.88 10.22 34.91
N GLY A 244 -19.69 9.67 35.83
CA GLY A 244 -20.07 10.33 37.08
C GLY A 244 -18.87 10.60 37.98
N TYR A 245 -17.95 9.63 38.08
CA TYR A 245 -16.73 9.76 38.89
C TYR A 245 -15.85 10.92 38.41
N VAL A 246 -15.52 10.96 37.11
CA VAL A 246 -14.64 11.99 36.54
C VAL A 246 -15.30 13.38 36.62
N ALA A 247 -16.57 13.50 36.24
CA ALA A 247 -17.28 14.77 36.25
C ALA A 247 -17.38 15.39 37.65
N VAL A 248 -17.74 14.58 38.65
CA VAL A 248 -17.86 15.07 40.04
C VAL A 248 -16.49 15.35 40.66
N ARG A 249 -15.47 14.53 40.37
CA ARG A 249 -14.11 14.79 40.85
C ARG A 249 -13.54 16.07 40.26
N LEU A 250 -13.80 16.35 38.98
CA LEU A 250 -13.41 17.61 38.34
C LEU A 250 -14.17 18.81 38.93
N TRP A 251 -15.48 18.68 39.14
CA TRP A 251 -16.29 19.71 39.80
C TRP A 251 -15.74 20.07 41.18
N ARG A 252 -15.40 19.06 41.99
CA ARG A 252 -14.82 19.25 43.31
C ARG A 252 -13.44 19.92 43.25
N THR A 253 -12.65 19.58 42.24
CA THR A 253 -11.32 20.17 42.00
C THR A 253 -11.43 21.65 41.64
N ILE A 254 -12.35 22.02 40.75
CA ILE A 254 -12.63 23.43 40.40
C ILE A 254 -13.18 24.22 41.60
N GLY A 255 -13.99 23.58 42.44
CA GLY A 255 -14.54 24.15 43.67
C GLY A 255 -13.59 24.18 44.87
N CYS A 256 -12.28 23.95 44.69
CA CYS A 256 -11.29 23.90 45.77
C CYS A 256 -11.69 22.99 46.94
N GLY A 257 -12.25 21.81 46.63
CA GLY A 257 -12.66 20.82 47.62
C GLY A 257 -14.14 20.89 48.05
N ASP A 258 -14.91 21.89 47.61
CA ASP A 258 -16.35 21.96 47.89
C ASP A 258 -17.11 20.82 47.20
N HIS A 259 -17.94 20.13 47.99
CA HIS A 259 -18.75 18.99 47.56
C HIS A 259 -20.20 19.41 47.28
N LYS A 260 -20.58 20.66 47.55
CA LYS A 260 -21.94 21.14 47.29
C LYS A 260 -22.29 21.02 45.80
N GLY A 261 -23.48 20.50 45.51
CA GLY A 261 -24.00 20.39 44.15
C GLY A 261 -23.54 19.16 43.34
N TRP A 262 -22.79 18.22 43.93
CA TRP A 262 -22.32 17.01 43.21
C TRP A 262 -23.45 16.19 42.58
N VAL A 263 -24.59 16.06 43.27
CA VAL A 263 -25.79 15.35 42.76
C VAL A 263 -26.34 16.03 41.52
N SER A 264 -26.37 17.38 41.50
CA SER A 264 -26.85 18.15 40.36
C SER A 264 -25.96 17.95 39.13
N VAL A 265 -24.63 17.93 39.31
CA VAL A 265 -23.67 17.68 38.24
C VAL A 265 -23.83 16.25 37.71
N SER A 266 -23.84 15.25 38.59
CA SER A 266 -23.95 13.84 38.21
C SER A 266 -25.28 13.50 37.53
N TRP A 267 -26.38 14.14 37.93
CA TRP A 267 -27.68 14.02 37.26
C TRP A 267 -27.64 14.62 35.85
N LYS A 268 -27.02 15.80 35.68
CA LYS A 268 -26.89 16.44 34.37
C LYS A 268 -26.01 15.64 33.41
N VAL A 269 -24.92 15.03 33.89
CA VAL A 269 -24.10 14.08 33.11
C VAL A 269 -24.99 12.95 32.56
N ALA A 270 -25.74 12.28 33.43
CA ALA A 270 -26.60 11.17 33.01
C ALA A 270 -27.71 11.56 32.00
N CYS A 271 -28.05 12.84 31.90
CA CYS A 271 -29.13 13.34 31.05
C CYS A 271 -28.67 14.13 29.82
N PHE A 272 -27.42 14.58 29.75
CA PHE A 272 -26.96 15.51 28.72
C PHE A 272 -26.86 14.85 27.35
N PHE A 273 -25.93 13.92 27.15
CA PHE A 273 -25.81 13.19 25.88
C PHE A 273 -27.04 12.31 25.56
N PRO A 274 -27.57 11.48 26.48
CA PRO A 274 -28.79 10.71 26.21
C PRO A 274 -30.02 11.58 25.90
N GLY A 275 -30.13 12.76 26.50
CA GLY A 275 -31.20 13.72 26.19
C GLY A 275 -31.11 14.28 24.77
N ILE A 276 -29.89 14.63 24.32
CA ILE A 276 -29.64 15.05 22.93
C ILE A 276 -29.97 13.90 21.96
N ALA A 277 -29.51 12.68 22.28
CA ALA A 277 -29.78 11.48 21.48
C ALA A 277 -31.28 11.21 21.34
N PHE A 278 -32.01 11.26 22.46
CA PHE A 278 -33.45 11.06 22.52
C PHE A 278 -34.20 12.13 21.71
N LEU A 279 -33.78 13.39 21.80
CA LEU A 279 -34.38 14.48 21.03
C LEU A 279 -34.21 14.28 19.52
N ILE A 280 -32.99 13.99 19.06
CA ILE A 280 -32.71 13.73 17.63
C ILE A 280 -33.52 12.51 17.17
N LEU A 281 -33.47 11.40 17.92
CA LEU A 281 -34.18 10.17 17.56
C LEU A 281 -35.69 10.38 17.48
N THR A 282 -36.26 11.11 18.44
CA THR A 282 -37.69 11.42 18.46
C THR A 282 -38.10 12.28 17.26
N THR A 283 -37.32 13.32 16.93
CA THR A 283 -37.56 14.16 15.75
C THR A 283 -37.50 13.34 14.46
N LEU A 284 -36.49 12.49 14.30
CA LEU A 284 -36.36 11.61 13.13
C LEU A 284 -37.49 10.59 13.05
N ASN A 285 -37.92 10.04 14.19
CA ASN A 285 -38.97 9.05 14.23
C ASN A 285 -40.36 9.62 13.91
N PHE A 286 -40.64 10.88 14.28
CA PHE A 286 -41.86 11.56 13.84
C PHE A 286 -41.93 11.69 12.31
N LEU A 287 -40.80 11.94 11.64
CA LEU A 287 -40.73 11.96 10.17
C LEU A 287 -40.95 10.57 9.56
N LEU A 288 -40.44 9.52 10.21
CA LEU A 288 -40.66 8.13 9.80
C LEU A 288 -42.12 7.70 9.94
N TRP A 289 -42.79 8.07 11.05
CA TRP A 289 -44.22 7.84 11.22
C TRP A 289 -45.04 8.63 10.19
N GLY A 290 -44.71 9.90 9.94
CA GLY A 290 -45.38 10.73 8.94
C GLY A 290 -45.25 10.22 7.50
N SER A 291 -44.22 9.43 7.22
CA SER A 291 -44.00 8.79 5.91
C SER A 291 -44.52 7.34 5.83
N HIS A 292 -45.19 6.84 6.89
CA HIS A 292 -45.64 5.45 7.00
C HIS A 292 -44.53 4.42 6.75
N SER A 293 -43.30 4.75 7.14
CA SER A 293 -42.13 3.89 6.92
C SER A 293 -42.14 2.69 7.86
N THR A 294 -41.81 1.50 7.33
CA THR A 294 -41.61 0.26 8.12
C THR A 294 -40.40 0.34 9.05
N GLY A 295 -39.49 1.30 8.81
CA GLY A 295 -38.34 1.59 9.67
C GLY A 295 -38.66 2.48 10.87
N ALA A 296 -39.91 2.88 11.08
CA ALA A 296 -40.30 3.67 12.23
C ALA A 296 -40.23 2.83 13.52
N ILE A 297 -39.58 3.38 14.54
CA ILE A 297 -39.43 2.74 15.85
C ILE A 297 -40.81 2.67 16.52
N PRO A 298 -41.27 1.49 16.97
CA PRO A 298 -42.55 1.36 17.65
C PRO A 298 -42.51 2.04 19.02
N PHE A 299 -43.66 2.56 19.45
CA PHE A 299 -43.78 3.24 20.75
C PHE A 299 -43.32 2.38 21.94
N SER A 300 -43.53 1.06 21.88
CA SER A 300 -43.05 0.12 22.91
C SER A 300 -41.53 0.17 23.09
N LEU A 301 -40.76 0.31 22.01
CA LEU A 301 -39.30 0.40 22.08
C LEU A 301 -38.84 1.71 22.74
N PHE A 302 -39.55 2.82 22.50
CA PHE A 302 -39.26 4.09 23.20
C PHE A 302 -39.42 3.95 24.71
N VAL A 303 -40.48 3.26 25.16
CA VAL A 303 -40.71 3.01 26.59
C VAL A 303 -39.57 2.16 27.18
N ILE A 304 -39.13 1.12 26.47
CA ILE A 304 -38.00 0.28 26.92
C ILE A 304 -36.71 1.10 27.02
N LEU A 305 -36.40 1.94 26.03
CA LEU A 305 -35.21 2.80 26.06
C LEU A 305 -35.26 3.83 27.19
N LEU A 306 -36.44 4.41 27.46
CA LEU A 306 -36.64 5.33 28.59
C LEU A 306 -36.45 4.62 29.93
N LEU A 307 -36.98 3.40 30.10
CA LEU A 307 -36.77 2.61 31.31
C LEU A 307 -35.29 2.25 31.49
N LEU A 308 -34.60 1.83 30.43
CA LEU A 308 -33.16 1.55 30.47
C LEU A 308 -32.35 2.80 30.88
N TRP A 309 -32.72 3.97 30.35
CA TRP A 309 -32.07 5.24 30.66
C TRP A 309 -32.30 5.67 32.13
N PHE A 310 -33.54 5.75 32.60
CA PHE A 310 -33.84 6.27 33.94
C PHE A 310 -33.68 5.24 35.06
N CYS A 311 -33.96 3.95 34.82
CA CYS A 311 -33.90 2.93 35.87
C CYS A 311 -32.51 2.31 36.01
N ILE A 312 -31.64 2.39 35.00
CA ILE A 312 -30.31 1.77 35.05
C ILE A 312 -29.20 2.78 34.82
N SER A 313 -29.17 3.48 33.68
CA SER A 313 -28.08 4.40 33.35
C SER A 313 -27.93 5.52 34.38
N VAL A 314 -29.02 6.22 34.73
CA VAL A 314 -29.00 7.33 35.71
C VAL A 314 -28.48 6.89 37.10
N PRO A 315 -28.99 5.81 37.73
CA PRO A 315 -28.44 5.30 38.99
C PRO A 315 -26.95 4.94 38.92
N LEU A 316 -26.49 4.28 37.86
CA LEU A 316 -25.06 3.93 37.73
C LEU A 316 -24.17 5.18 37.69
N THR A 317 -24.58 6.20 36.95
CA THR A 317 -23.85 7.47 36.89
C THR A 317 -23.83 8.19 38.24
N LEU A 318 -24.93 8.17 39.00
CA LEU A 318 -24.99 8.72 40.35
C LEU A 318 -24.09 7.96 41.34
N ILE A 319 -23.99 6.63 41.23
CA ILE A 319 -23.04 5.83 42.02
C ILE A 319 -21.60 6.27 41.71
N GLY A 320 -21.28 6.45 40.43
CA GLY A 320 -20.00 7.03 40.00
C GLY A 320 -19.73 8.40 40.61
N GLY A 321 -20.72 9.29 40.55
CA GLY A 321 -20.65 10.63 41.15
C GLY A 321 -20.44 10.59 42.66
N TYR A 322 -21.08 9.66 43.37
CA TYR A 322 -20.88 9.45 44.81
C TYR A 322 -19.44 9.04 45.14
N LEU A 323 -18.86 8.13 44.33
CA LEU A 323 -17.45 7.75 44.47
C LEU A 323 -16.52 8.93 44.18
N GLY A 324 -16.83 9.75 43.17
CA GLY A 324 -16.09 10.96 42.84
C GLY A 324 -16.15 12.03 43.94
N ALA A 325 -17.30 12.17 44.62
CA ALA A 325 -17.47 13.07 45.75
C ALA A 325 -16.66 12.65 46.98
N LYS A 326 -16.47 11.33 47.19
CA LYS A 326 -15.62 10.79 48.26
C LYS A 326 -14.13 10.86 47.94
N ALA A 327 -13.75 10.74 46.67
CA ALA A 327 -12.36 10.77 46.26
C ALA A 327 -11.68 12.11 46.61
N PRO A 328 -10.40 12.10 47.04
CA PRO A 328 -9.68 13.35 47.33
C PRO A 328 -9.66 14.25 46.10
N HIS A 329 -9.93 15.54 46.32
CA HIS A 329 -9.81 16.54 45.26
C HIS A 329 -8.34 16.78 44.92
N ILE A 330 -8.08 17.16 43.68
CA ILE A 330 -6.73 17.47 43.20
C ILE A 330 -6.39 18.88 43.70
N GLU A 331 -5.27 19.03 44.41
CA GLU A 331 -4.81 20.33 44.91
C GLU A 331 -4.01 21.05 43.83
N TYR A 332 -4.35 22.32 43.55
CA TYR A 332 -3.60 23.08 42.56
C TYR A 332 -2.19 23.40 43.07
N PRO A 333 -1.17 23.28 42.19
CA PRO A 333 0.22 23.53 42.57
C PRO A 333 0.47 25.01 42.94
N VAL A 334 -0.36 25.94 42.45
CA VAL A 334 -0.27 27.38 42.74
C VAL A 334 -1.64 27.91 43.15
N ARG A 335 -1.66 28.79 44.15
CA ARG A 335 -2.87 29.54 44.53
C ARG A 335 -3.19 30.61 43.51
N THR A 336 -4.47 30.74 43.18
CA THR A 336 -4.93 31.75 42.23
C THR A 336 -4.91 33.15 42.84
N ASN A 337 -4.53 34.15 42.03
CA ASN A 337 -4.57 35.55 42.41
C ASN A 337 -6.02 36.02 42.59
N GLN A 338 -6.27 36.99 43.47
CA GLN A 338 -7.63 37.52 43.67
C GLN A 338 -8.12 38.33 42.47
N ILE A 339 -7.25 39.17 41.90
CA ILE A 339 -7.54 40.03 40.76
C ILE A 339 -7.07 39.32 39.49
N PRO A 340 -7.95 39.11 38.48
CA PRO A 340 -7.55 38.51 37.21
C PRO A 340 -6.67 39.47 36.42
N ARG A 341 -5.55 38.97 35.88
CA ARG A 341 -4.72 39.71 34.93
C ARG A 341 -5.46 39.98 33.62
N GLU A 342 -5.27 41.19 33.08
CA GLU A 342 -5.79 41.59 31.78
C GLU A 342 -5.06 40.86 30.65
N ILE A 343 -5.81 40.38 29.66
CA ILE A 343 -5.27 39.65 28.51
C ILE A 343 -4.83 40.68 27.46
N PRO A 344 -3.57 40.66 26.98
CA PRO A 344 -3.10 41.61 25.97
C PRO A 344 -3.86 41.47 24.65
N ALA A 345 -4.02 42.60 23.93
CA ALA A 345 -4.70 42.63 22.65
C ALA A 345 -3.98 41.77 21.60
N GLN A 346 -4.68 40.77 21.08
CA GLN A 346 -4.14 39.79 20.14
C GLN A 346 -4.26 40.29 18.70
N LYS A 347 -3.22 40.07 17.88
CA LYS A 347 -3.23 40.40 16.44
C LYS A 347 -4.15 39.48 15.63
N TYR A 348 -4.36 38.24 16.10
CA TYR A 348 -5.23 37.26 15.47
C TYR A 348 -6.26 36.72 16.47
N PRO A 349 -7.49 36.41 16.03
CA PRO A 349 -8.52 35.86 16.90
C PRO A 349 -8.14 34.45 17.37
N SER A 350 -8.04 34.28 18.68
CA SER A 350 -7.64 33.00 19.32
C SER A 350 -8.53 31.81 18.96
N TRP A 351 -9.83 32.04 18.73
CA TRP A 351 -10.77 30.97 18.33
C TRP A 351 -10.58 30.46 16.90
N LEU A 352 -10.00 31.26 15.99
CA LEU A 352 -9.70 30.80 14.64
C LEU A 352 -8.62 29.70 14.65
N LEU A 353 -7.65 29.83 15.55
CA LEU A 353 -6.61 28.83 15.79
C LEU A 353 -7.20 27.51 16.30
N VAL A 354 -8.17 27.60 17.23
CA VAL A 354 -8.89 26.45 17.80
C VAL A 354 -9.69 25.69 16.74
N LEU A 355 -10.35 26.41 15.83
CA LEU A 355 -11.03 25.79 14.69
C LEU A 355 -10.02 25.13 13.73
N GLY A 356 -8.94 25.84 13.38
CA GLY A 356 -7.91 25.32 12.48
C GLY A 356 -7.21 24.07 13.00
N ALA A 357 -7.04 23.91 14.31
CA ALA A 357 -6.44 22.74 14.92
C ALA A 357 -7.16 21.42 14.60
N GLY A 358 -8.50 21.45 14.43
CA GLY A 358 -9.29 20.27 14.10
C GLY A 358 -8.96 19.66 12.74
N THR A 359 -8.27 20.40 11.85
CA THR A 359 -7.82 19.88 10.55
C THR A 359 -6.80 18.76 10.68
N LEU A 360 -5.95 18.78 11.71
CA LEU A 360 -4.89 17.78 11.91
C LEU A 360 -5.47 16.42 12.33
N PRO A 361 -6.31 16.31 13.38
CA PRO A 361 -7.02 15.07 13.66
C PRO A 361 -7.91 14.60 12.50
N PHE A 362 -8.55 15.54 11.78
CA PHE A 362 -9.38 15.19 10.62
C PHE A 362 -8.55 14.53 9.51
N GLY A 363 -7.37 15.06 9.20
CA GLY A 363 -6.45 14.47 8.21
C GLY A 363 -6.04 13.04 8.54
N THR A 364 -5.89 12.70 9.83
CA THR A 364 -5.59 11.32 10.27
C THR A 364 -6.79 10.38 10.15
N LEU A 365 -8.02 10.90 10.23
CA LEU A 365 -9.25 10.09 10.13
C LEU A 365 -9.82 9.98 8.72
N PHE A 366 -9.47 10.89 7.82
CA PHE A 366 -10.16 11.07 6.54
C PHE A 366 -10.34 9.77 5.73
N ILE A 367 -9.29 8.96 5.61
CA ILE A 367 -9.32 7.73 4.81
C ILE A 367 -10.24 6.68 5.46
N GLU A 368 -10.13 6.46 6.78
CA GLU A 368 -10.99 5.49 7.47
C GLU A 368 -12.44 5.97 7.55
N LEU A 369 -12.65 7.28 7.71
CA LEU A 369 -13.98 7.87 7.70
C LEU A 369 -14.71 7.60 6.38
N PHE A 370 -14.02 7.68 5.24
CA PHE A 370 -14.59 7.31 3.94
C PHE A 370 -15.04 5.84 3.90
N PHE A 371 -14.24 4.91 4.43
CA PHE A 371 -14.59 3.49 4.47
C PHE A 371 -15.76 3.21 5.41
N ILE A 372 -15.79 3.85 6.59
CA ILE A 372 -16.88 3.76 7.55
C ILE A 372 -18.18 4.28 6.93
N MET A 373 -18.15 5.47 6.32
CA MET A 373 -19.33 6.05 5.67
C MET A 373 -19.82 5.19 4.49
N SER A 374 -18.90 4.65 3.68
CA SER A 374 -19.25 3.72 2.60
C SER A 374 -19.83 2.40 3.12
N SER A 375 -19.41 1.94 4.29
CA SER A 375 -19.95 0.74 4.91
C SER A 375 -21.38 0.96 5.42
N ILE A 376 -21.59 2.05 6.17
CA ILE A 376 -22.89 2.38 6.77
C ILE A 376 -23.95 2.67 5.70
N TRP A 377 -23.59 3.45 4.67
CA TRP A 377 -24.59 3.99 3.72
C TRP A 377 -24.65 3.28 2.38
N MET A 378 -23.58 2.62 1.91
CA MET A 378 -23.56 1.87 0.64
C MET A 378 -23.59 0.34 0.83
N GLY A 379 -23.78 -0.14 2.06
CA GLY A 379 -23.96 -1.56 2.36
C GLY A 379 -22.72 -2.43 2.14
N ARG A 380 -21.52 -1.83 2.12
CA ARG A 380 -20.26 -2.59 2.07
C ARG A 380 -19.94 -3.15 3.46
N VAL A 381 -19.54 -4.42 3.54
CA VAL A 381 -19.20 -5.02 4.84
C VAL A 381 -17.82 -4.53 5.28
N TYR A 382 -17.74 -3.82 6.41
CA TYR A 382 -16.48 -3.43 7.03
C TYR A 382 -16.08 -4.47 8.08
N TYR A 383 -15.01 -5.23 7.81
CA TYR A 383 -14.57 -6.34 8.67
C TYR A 383 -13.23 -6.06 9.38
N VAL A 384 -12.69 -4.86 9.24
CA VAL A 384 -11.30 -4.55 9.61
C VAL A 384 -11.21 -3.87 11.01
N PHE A 385 -11.82 -4.49 12.03
CA PHE A 385 -11.89 -3.91 13.39
C PHE A 385 -10.53 -3.71 14.05
N GLY A 386 -9.53 -4.55 13.75
CA GLY A 386 -8.18 -4.39 14.26
C GLY A 386 -7.50 -3.09 13.79
N PHE A 387 -7.71 -2.70 12.52
CA PHE A 387 -7.18 -1.45 12.00
C PHE A 387 -7.94 -0.25 12.58
N LEU A 388 -9.26 -0.36 12.72
CA LEU A 388 -10.08 0.67 13.38
C LEU A 388 -9.62 0.92 14.83
N PHE A 389 -9.23 -0.12 15.56
CA PHE A 389 -8.68 0.01 16.92
C PHE A 389 -7.36 0.80 16.94
N ILE A 390 -6.44 0.49 16.01
CA ILE A 390 -5.16 1.21 15.89
C ILE A 390 -5.42 2.68 15.56
N VAL A 391 -6.32 2.96 14.62
CA VAL A 391 -6.66 4.33 14.22
C VAL A 391 -7.32 5.10 15.37
N LEU A 392 -8.14 4.46 16.19
CA LEU A 392 -8.69 5.07 17.41
C LEU A 392 -7.57 5.47 18.40
N ILE A 393 -6.56 4.63 18.59
CA ILE A 393 -5.41 4.96 19.45
C ILE A 393 -4.64 6.15 18.88
N LEU A 394 -4.35 6.13 17.57
CA LEU A 394 -3.65 7.23 16.90
C LEU A 394 -4.44 8.54 17.00
N LEU A 395 -5.77 8.49 16.87
CA LEU A 395 -6.63 9.65 17.07
C LEU A 395 -6.50 10.23 18.47
N VAL A 396 -6.53 9.39 19.51
CA VAL A 396 -6.39 9.84 20.91
C VAL A 396 -5.04 10.56 21.11
N VAL A 397 -3.95 10.01 20.54
CA VAL A 397 -2.62 10.62 20.62
C VAL A 397 -2.59 11.98 19.91
N VAL A 398 -3.07 12.05 18.66
CA VAL A 398 -3.10 13.31 17.89
C VAL A 398 -3.97 14.36 18.57
N CYS A 399 -5.13 13.97 19.10
CA CYS A 399 -6.00 14.87 19.85
C CYS A 399 -5.34 15.39 21.12
N ALA A 400 -4.53 14.58 21.81
CA ALA A 400 -3.76 15.06 22.96
C ALA A 400 -2.69 16.06 22.52
N GLU A 401 -1.82 15.69 21.57
CA GLU A 401 -0.71 16.54 21.11
C GLU A 401 -1.17 17.90 20.58
N VAL A 402 -2.24 17.92 19.76
CA VAL A 402 -2.79 19.17 19.21
C VAL A 402 -3.30 20.08 20.33
N SER A 403 -3.94 19.53 21.36
CA SER A 403 -4.46 20.32 22.48
C SER A 403 -3.32 20.86 23.37
N LEU A 404 -2.28 20.06 23.63
CA LEU A 404 -1.10 20.48 24.39
C LEU A 404 -0.38 21.64 23.70
N VAL A 405 -0.08 21.49 22.40
CA VAL A 405 0.59 22.54 21.61
C VAL A 405 -0.22 23.84 21.62
N LEU A 406 -1.54 23.77 21.42
CA LEU A 406 -2.39 24.95 21.44
C LEU A 406 -2.50 25.59 22.82
N THR A 407 -2.60 24.78 23.87
CA THR A 407 -2.65 25.26 25.26
C THR A 407 -1.37 26.01 25.59
N TYR A 408 -0.21 25.43 25.25
CA TYR A 408 1.09 26.08 25.41
C TYR A 408 1.18 27.40 24.64
N MET A 409 0.73 27.44 23.39
CA MET A 409 0.73 28.67 22.58
C MET A 409 -0.15 29.76 23.21
N HIS A 410 -1.34 29.42 23.71
CA HIS A 410 -2.21 30.37 24.41
C HIS A 410 -1.58 30.92 25.69
N LEU A 411 -0.97 30.06 26.50
CA LEU A 411 -0.26 30.48 27.71
C LEU A 411 0.95 31.37 27.38
N CYS A 412 1.65 31.12 26.27
CA CYS A 412 2.76 31.96 25.83
C CYS A 412 2.34 33.39 25.46
N VAL A 413 1.10 33.59 25.01
CA VAL A 413 0.55 34.93 24.74
C VAL A 413 -0.29 35.48 25.89
N GLU A 414 -0.02 35.00 27.11
CA GLU A 414 -0.63 35.47 28.36
C GLU A 414 -2.17 35.28 28.43
N ASP A 415 -2.72 34.34 27.64
CA ASP A 415 -4.14 34.01 27.67
C ASP A 415 -4.40 32.83 28.62
N TRP A 416 -4.84 33.14 29.83
CA TRP A 416 -5.15 32.14 30.85
C TRP A 416 -6.50 31.42 30.63
N LYS A 417 -7.32 31.81 29.64
CA LYS A 417 -8.64 31.20 29.36
C LYS A 417 -8.54 29.95 28.47
N TRP A 418 -7.69 29.00 28.85
CA TRP A 418 -7.36 27.82 28.05
C TRP A 418 -8.38 26.67 28.16
N TRP A 419 -9.12 26.55 29.27
CA TRP A 419 -10.03 25.43 29.57
C TRP A 419 -10.96 25.04 28.40
N TRP A 420 -11.78 25.98 27.92
CA TRP A 420 -12.68 25.72 26.78
C TRP A 420 -11.94 25.59 25.46
N LYS A 421 -10.82 26.28 25.30
CA LYS A 421 -10.02 26.25 24.07
C LYS A 421 -9.35 24.90 23.88
N SER A 422 -8.85 24.28 24.95
CA SER A 422 -8.28 22.92 24.93
C SER A 422 -9.32 21.85 24.61
N PHE A 423 -10.55 22.00 25.13
CA PHE A 423 -11.67 21.12 24.79
C PHE A 423 -12.05 21.25 23.30
N PHE A 424 -12.28 22.48 22.82
CA PHE A 424 -12.69 22.69 21.42
C PHE A 424 -11.55 22.55 20.41
N ALA A 425 -10.27 22.60 20.82
CA ALA A 425 -9.12 22.40 19.94
C ALA A 425 -9.17 21.03 19.27
N SER A 426 -9.42 19.99 20.06
CA SER A 426 -9.54 18.61 19.58
C SER A 426 -10.99 18.25 19.24
N GLY A 427 -11.96 18.89 19.88
CA GLY A 427 -13.39 18.75 19.57
C GLY A 427 -13.80 19.31 18.20
N SER A 428 -13.09 20.31 17.67
CA SER A 428 -13.40 20.95 16.38
C SER A 428 -13.29 20.00 15.18
N VAL A 429 -12.61 18.85 15.33
CA VAL A 429 -12.60 17.76 14.33
C VAL A 429 -14.01 17.35 13.90
N ALA A 430 -14.97 17.40 14.82
CA ALA A 430 -16.37 17.07 14.59
C ALA A 430 -17.00 17.95 13.50
N ILE A 431 -16.65 19.24 13.43
CA ILE A 431 -17.15 20.16 12.40
C ILE A 431 -16.67 19.71 11.02
N TYR A 432 -15.40 19.31 10.89
CA TYR A 432 -14.85 18.82 9.65
C TYR A 432 -15.50 17.51 9.21
N ILE A 433 -15.77 16.60 10.15
CA ILE A 433 -16.51 15.35 9.88
C ILE A 433 -17.94 15.66 9.40
N PHE A 434 -18.62 16.64 10.00
CA PHE A 434 -19.97 17.03 9.58
C PHE A 434 -19.97 17.66 8.18
N LEU A 435 -19.05 18.58 7.90
CA LEU A 435 -18.88 19.17 6.57
C LEU A 435 -18.57 18.10 5.52
N TYR A 436 -17.73 17.12 5.89
CA TYR A 436 -17.47 15.95 5.05
C TYR A 436 -18.73 15.12 4.83
N SER A 437 -19.55 14.88 5.86
CA SER A 437 -20.81 14.14 5.70
C SER A 437 -21.80 14.84 4.75
N ILE A 438 -21.84 16.19 4.76
CA ILE A 438 -22.64 16.98 3.81
C ILE A 438 -22.07 16.87 2.40
N ASN A 439 -20.75 16.98 2.25
CA ASN A 439 -20.08 16.79 0.97
C ASN A 439 -20.37 15.39 0.40
N TYR A 440 -20.26 14.35 1.23
CA TYR A 440 -20.57 12.97 0.89
C TYR A 440 -22.03 12.78 0.46
N LEU A 441 -22.99 13.45 1.13
CA LEU A 441 -24.39 13.45 0.71
C LEU A 441 -24.59 14.04 -0.69
N VAL A 442 -23.95 15.17 -0.98
CA VAL A 442 -24.12 15.91 -2.24
C VAL A 442 -23.44 15.24 -3.42
N PHE A 443 -22.21 14.74 -3.22
CA PHE A 443 -21.37 14.26 -4.30
C PHE A 443 -21.44 12.74 -4.50
N ASP A 444 -21.54 11.96 -3.43
CA ASP A 444 -21.44 10.49 -3.48
C ASP A 444 -22.80 9.78 -3.36
N LEU A 445 -23.74 10.29 -2.56
CA LEU A 445 -25.07 9.69 -2.31
C LEU A 445 -26.19 10.23 -3.22
N LYS A 446 -25.94 10.32 -4.53
CA LYS A 446 -26.92 10.84 -5.52
C LYS A 446 -28.19 9.98 -5.68
N SER A 447 -28.18 8.74 -5.20
CA SER A 447 -29.34 7.82 -5.25
C SER A 447 -30.35 8.06 -4.12
N LEU A 448 -29.99 8.81 -3.07
CA LEU A 448 -30.89 9.14 -1.98
C LEU A 448 -31.91 10.19 -2.46
N SER A 449 -33.03 9.73 -3.01
CA SER A 449 -34.12 10.59 -3.45
C SER A 449 -35.08 10.89 -2.30
N GLY A 450 -35.42 12.17 -2.14
CA GLY A 450 -36.46 12.63 -1.23
C GLY A 450 -35.94 13.33 0.05
N PRO A 451 -36.69 14.34 0.54
CA PRO A 451 -36.27 15.17 1.68
C PRO A 451 -36.22 14.39 3.00
N VAL A 452 -37.04 13.35 3.17
CA VAL A 452 -37.09 12.53 4.39
C VAL A 452 -35.80 11.73 4.56
N SER A 453 -35.32 11.06 3.51
CA SER A 453 -34.09 10.27 3.52
C SER A 453 -32.85 11.16 3.77
N ALA A 454 -32.79 12.34 3.15
CA ALA A 454 -31.72 13.31 3.39
C ALA A 454 -31.73 13.84 4.84
N THR A 455 -32.92 14.09 5.40
CA THR A 455 -33.06 14.55 6.80
C THR A 455 -32.65 13.45 7.78
N LEU A 456 -32.99 12.19 7.51
CA LEU A 456 -32.54 11.04 8.31
C LEU A 456 -31.02 10.91 8.29
N TYR A 457 -30.40 10.97 7.11
CA TYR A 457 -28.95 10.93 6.96
C TYR A 457 -28.27 12.04 7.75
N LEU A 458 -28.73 13.29 7.61
CA LEU A 458 -28.15 14.44 8.31
C LEU A 458 -28.38 14.35 9.83
N GLY A 459 -29.55 13.84 10.27
CA GLY A 459 -29.85 13.67 11.69
C GLY A 459 -28.98 12.59 12.35
N TYR A 460 -28.79 11.44 11.72
CA TYR A 460 -27.86 10.42 12.22
C TYR A 460 -26.40 10.88 12.16
N SER A 461 -26.01 11.62 11.12
CA SER A 461 -24.68 12.21 11.02
C SER A 461 -24.44 13.24 12.11
N LEU A 462 -25.43 14.08 12.43
CA LEU A 462 -25.38 15.04 13.53
C LEU A 462 -25.20 14.33 14.88
N PHE A 463 -25.97 13.26 15.13
CA PHE A 463 -25.84 12.46 16.35
C PHE A 463 -24.42 11.90 16.52
N MET A 464 -23.85 11.31 15.46
CA MET A 464 -22.48 10.79 15.45
C MET A 464 -21.45 11.89 15.72
N VAL A 465 -21.58 13.04 15.07
CA VAL A 465 -20.63 14.16 15.20
C VAL A 465 -20.63 14.74 16.62
N VAL A 466 -21.80 14.86 17.26
CA VAL A 466 -21.89 15.31 18.66
C VAL A 466 -21.16 14.34 19.59
N ALA A 467 -21.30 13.03 19.39
CA ALA A 467 -20.59 12.02 20.18
C ALA A 467 -19.06 12.14 20.00
N ILE A 468 -18.59 12.31 18.76
CA ILE A 468 -17.16 12.48 18.45
C ILE A 468 -16.61 13.75 19.09
N MET A 469 -17.33 14.88 19.03
CA MET A 469 -16.93 16.14 19.65
C MET A 469 -16.70 15.99 21.16
N LEU A 470 -17.61 15.31 21.85
CA LEU A 470 -17.50 15.07 23.30
C LEU A 470 -16.30 14.17 23.61
N ALA A 471 -16.10 13.10 22.85
CA ALA A 471 -14.99 12.18 23.05
C ALA A 471 -13.62 12.84 22.78
N THR A 472 -13.42 13.45 21.61
CA THR A 472 -12.12 14.04 21.24
C THR A 472 -11.83 15.32 22.03
N GLY A 473 -12.85 16.12 22.35
CA GLY A 473 -12.70 17.30 23.19
C GLY A 473 -12.32 16.95 24.63
N THR A 474 -12.84 15.84 25.15
CA THR A 474 -12.46 15.32 26.47
C THR A 474 -11.00 14.87 26.52
N VAL A 475 -10.52 14.18 25.48
CA VAL A 475 -9.10 13.81 25.35
C VAL A 475 -8.22 15.07 25.38
N GLY A 476 -8.57 16.06 24.56
CA GLY A 476 -7.83 17.33 24.52
C GLY A 476 -7.79 18.01 25.89
N PHE A 477 -8.95 18.19 26.53
CA PHE A 477 -9.04 18.82 27.85
C PHE A 477 -8.26 18.08 28.94
N LEU A 478 -8.44 16.76 29.07
CA LEU A 478 -7.78 15.97 30.11
C LEU A 478 -6.26 15.97 29.93
N SER A 479 -5.77 15.96 28.68
CA SER A 479 -4.33 16.03 28.40
C SER A 479 -3.72 17.35 28.87
N SER A 480 -4.33 18.49 28.52
CA SER A 480 -3.88 19.82 28.95
C SER A 480 -4.02 20.04 30.47
N PHE A 481 -5.06 19.47 31.09
CA PHE A 481 -5.27 19.57 32.53
C PHE A 481 -4.21 18.79 33.31
N CYS A 482 -3.87 17.58 32.88
CA CYS A 482 -2.81 16.75 33.50
C CYS A 482 -1.43 17.42 33.38
N GLU A 483 -1.12 18.02 32.23
CA GLU A 483 0.15 18.75 32.01
C GLU A 483 0.27 20.00 32.91
N SER A 484 -0.83 20.75 33.06
CA SER A 484 -0.83 21.98 33.85
C SER A 484 -0.52 21.71 35.33
N GLU A 485 -0.96 20.57 35.86
CA GLU A 485 -0.71 20.14 37.25
C GLU A 485 0.79 19.87 37.51
N GLU A 486 1.49 19.24 36.56
CA GLU A 486 2.92 18.92 36.70
C GLU A 486 3.84 20.13 36.49
N CYS A 487 3.37 21.21 35.85
CA CYS A 487 4.15 22.41 35.50
C CYS A 487 4.58 23.28 36.69
N CYS A 488 4.06 23.05 37.90
CA CYS A 488 4.20 24.00 39.00
C CYS A 488 4.59 23.45 40.40
N PRO A 489 5.41 22.39 40.59
CA PRO A 489 5.95 22.10 41.92
C PRO A 489 7.09 23.08 42.29
N PRO A 490 7.13 23.65 43.51
CA PRO A 490 8.18 24.58 43.93
C PRO A 490 9.55 23.93 44.23
N HIS A 491 9.69 22.60 44.22
CA HIS A 491 10.94 21.94 44.67
C HIS A 491 11.39 20.68 43.91
N SER A 492 10.89 20.40 42.71
CA SER A 492 11.41 19.28 41.91
C SER A 492 11.30 19.56 40.42
N SER A 493 12.42 19.92 39.80
CA SER A 493 12.61 20.04 38.35
C SER A 493 12.60 18.69 37.61
N SER A 494 12.15 17.60 38.24
CA SER A 494 12.38 16.22 37.77
C SER A 494 11.12 15.42 37.39
N SER A 495 9.90 15.84 37.76
CA SER A 495 8.68 15.05 37.51
C SER A 495 8.03 15.30 36.14
N LEU A 496 8.03 16.55 35.65
CA LEU A 496 7.43 16.91 34.37
C LEU A 496 8.26 16.44 33.16
N LEU A 497 9.58 16.44 33.30
CA LEU A 497 10.46 15.80 32.34
C LEU A 497 10.22 14.28 32.32
N GLN A 498 10.00 13.63 33.47
CA GLN A 498 9.79 12.19 33.50
C GLN A 498 8.48 11.74 32.85
N PHE A 499 7.39 12.50 32.97
CA PHE A 499 6.11 12.11 32.36
C PHE A 499 6.07 12.35 30.85
N ILE A 500 6.55 13.51 30.37
CA ILE A 500 6.66 13.79 28.92
C ILE A 500 7.70 12.87 28.26
N PHE A 501 8.83 12.63 28.92
CA PHE A 501 9.85 11.69 28.44
C PHE A 501 9.37 10.24 28.54
N SER A 502 8.55 9.87 29.54
CA SER A 502 7.95 8.52 29.65
C SER A 502 6.82 8.31 28.64
N LEU A 503 5.96 9.29 28.34
CA LEU A 503 4.92 9.17 27.32
C LEU A 503 5.55 9.18 25.91
N ALA A 504 6.46 10.12 25.64
CA ALA A 504 7.16 10.20 24.37
C ALA A 504 8.03 8.96 24.14
N ILE A 505 8.82 8.48 25.11
CA ILE A 505 9.64 7.25 24.95
C ILE A 505 8.76 5.99 24.93
N SER A 506 7.67 5.93 25.69
CA SER A 506 6.74 4.79 25.61
C SER A 506 6.07 4.70 24.24
N PHE A 507 5.82 5.82 23.56
CA PHE A 507 5.21 5.83 22.23
C PHE A 507 6.24 5.80 21.07
N PHE A 508 7.42 6.39 21.21
CA PHE A 508 8.46 6.39 20.17
C PHE A 508 9.30 5.09 20.15
N PHE A 509 9.56 4.48 21.33
CA PHE A 509 10.40 3.28 21.45
C PHE A 509 9.61 2.02 21.80
N LEU A 510 8.56 2.11 22.61
CA LEU A 510 7.79 0.93 23.01
C LEU A 510 6.65 0.62 22.03
N PHE A 511 6.02 1.59 21.35
CA PHE A 511 4.89 1.31 20.46
C PHE A 511 5.27 0.54 19.18
N PRO A 512 6.40 0.83 18.48
CA PRO A 512 6.84 -0.04 17.38
C PRO A 512 7.19 -1.44 17.88
N LEU A 513 7.74 -1.55 19.09
CA LEU A 513 8.08 -2.81 19.75
C LEU A 513 6.83 -3.59 20.20
N LEU A 514 5.77 -2.90 20.67
CA LEU A 514 4.50 -3.47 21.11
C LEU A 514 3.62 -3.86 19.92
N LEU A 515 3.69 -3.09 18.81
CA LEU A 515 3.10 -3.47 17.52
C LEU A 515 3.82 -4.71 16.96
N LEU A 516 5.16 -4.72 17.00
CA LEU A 516 5.96 -5.91 16.64
C LEU A 516 5.64 -7.11 17.53
N LEU A 517 5.43 -6.93 18.85
CA LEU A 517 5.04 -7.99 19.78
C LEU A 517 3.59 -8.47 19.56
N PHE A 518 2.64 -7.58 19.26
CA PHE A 518 1.27 -7.95 18.90
C PHE A 518 1.22 -8.73 17.58
N PHE A 519 2.04 -8.36 16.58
CA PHE A 519 2.16 -9.10 15.32
C PHE A 519 2.98 -10.40 15.44
N SER A 520 3.82 -10.51 16.48
CA SER A 520 4.51 -11.77 16.81
C SER A 520 3.59 -12.79 17.50
N SER A 521 2.43 -12.36 18.00
CA SER A 521 1.54 -13.20 18.83
C SER A 521 0.54 -14.04 18.03
N SER A 522 0.46 -13.88 16.70
CA SER A 522 -0.45 -14.67 15.85
C SER A 522 0.20 -15.93 15.27
N SER A 523 1.41 -16.26 15.69
CA SER A 523 2.07 -17.51 15.30
C SER A 523 3.08 -17.94 16.36
N VAL A 524 2.86 -19.15 16.90
CA VAL A 524 3.79 -20.04 17.63
C VAL A 524 3.56 -20.17 19.15
N SER A 525 3.43 -21.44 19.53
CA SER A 525 3.14 -22.05 20.82
C SER A 525 4.23 -21.85 21.89
N LEU A 526 3.80 -21.92 23.16
CA LEU A 526 4.60 -21.79 24.39
C LEU A 526 5.70 -22.85 24.58
N GLU A 527 6.88 -22.44 25.08
CA GLU A 527 7.57 -23.06 26.23
C GLU A 527 8.60 -22.08 26.87
N PRO A 528 8.88 -22.12 28.19
CA PRO A 528 9.57 -21.03 28.91
C PRO A 528 11.01 -21.38 29.37
N SER A 529 11.94 -20.42 29.36
CA SER A 529 13.02 -20.37 30.39
C SER A 529 13.87 -19.08 30.41
N SER A 530 13.93 -18.50 31.62
CA SER A 530 15.04 -17.82 32.31
C SER A 530 15.72 -16.55 31.76
N HIS A 531 15.37 -15.43 32.42
CA HIS A 531 16.22 -14.38 33.01
C HIS A 531 17.64 -14.09 32.44
N ARG A 532 17.85 -12.82 32.04
CA ARG A 532 18.75 -11.87 32.73
C ARG A 532 18.68 -10.44 32.15
N LEU A 533 18.48 -9.47 33.04
CA LEU A 533 18.73 -8.03 32.81
C LEU A 533 20.24 -7.77 32.73
N CYS A 534 20.69 -6.91 31.80
CA CYS A 534 21.79 -5.97 32.07
C CYS A 534 21.91 -4.82 31.05
N SER A 535 21.73 -3.59 31.56
CA SER A 535 22.41 -2.32 31.27
C SER A 535 22.88 -1.95 29.84
N LEU A 536 22.39 -0.82 29.33
CA LEU A 536 23.05 -0.05 28.26
C LEU A 536 23.48 1.32 28.76
N ARG A 537 24.81 1.55 28.74
CA ARG A 537 25.51 2.82 28.93
C ARG A 537 25.35 3.68 27.68
N LEU A 538 25.02 4.95 27.89
CA LEU A 538 25.15 6.02 26.90
C LEU A 538 26.63 6.31 26.59
N TYR A 539 26.96 6.46 25.30
CA TYR A 539 28.10 7.26 24.87
C TYR A 539 27.72 8.17 23.70
N SER A 540 28.15 9.41 23.82
CA SER A 540 27.89 10.57 22.98
C SER A 540 28.90 10.72 21.82
N ASN A 541 28.47 11.48 20.82
CA ASN A 541 29.24 12.37 19.92
C ASN A 541 30.19 11.74 18.88
N ALA A 542 29.85 11.99 17.60
CA ALA A 542 30.80 12.51 16.62
C ALA A 542 30.07 13.25 15.49
N ARG A 543 30.29 14.56 15.38
CA ARG A 543 30.03 15.36 14.17
C ARG A 543 31.13 15.08 13.16
N LEU A 544 30.81 14.93 11.89
CA LEU A 544 31.79 14.98 10.80
C LEU A 544 31.28 15.91 9.69
N ARG A 545 31.97 17.04 9.56
CA ARG A 545 31.96 17.95 8.40
C ARG A 545 32.74 17.27 7.28
N ILE A 546 32.20 17.27 6.07
CA ILE A 546 32.98 16.98 4.86
C ILE A 546 32.77 18.13 3.88
N THR A 547 33.86 18.84 3.63
CA THR A 547 34.06 19.86 2.60
C THR A 547 34.36 19.16 1.26
N TYR A 548 33.68 19.55 0.18
CA TYR A 548 34.09 19.16 -1.18
C TYR A 548 34.84 20.31 -1.86
N LYS A 549 36.02 19.98 -2.37
CA LYS A 549 36.88 20.86 -3.18
C LYS A 549 36.82 20.35 -4.62
N SER A 550 36.51 21.23 -5.56
CA SER A 550 36.54 20.94 -6.99
C SER A 550 37.97 20.71 -7.46
N ASN A 551 38.17 19.73 -8.33
CA ASN A 551 39.28 19.70 -9.28
C ASN A 551 38.83 18.90 -10.49
N GLY A 552 38.83 19.55 -11.66
CA GLY A 552 38.51 18.92 -12.94
C GLY A 552 39.61 17.94 -13.35
N LEU A 553 39.20 16.74 -13.75
CA LEU A 553 40.03 15.77 -14.45
C LEU A 553 39.21 15.25 -15.63
N LYS A 554 39.69 15.55 -16.84
CA LYS A 554 39.19 14.96 -18.09
C LYS A 554 39.45 13.45 -18.05
N LEU A 555 38.39 12.65 -18.03
CA LEU A 555 38.44 11.21 -18.22
C LEU A 555 37.67 10.87 -19.50
N ASN A 556 38.40 10.42 -20.51
CA ASN A 556 37.84 9.80 -21.71
C ASN A 556 37.24 8.44 -21.32
N CYS A 557 35.94 8.35 -21.11
CA CYS A 557 35.26 7.07 -20.94
C CYS A 557 34.74 6.57 -22.28
N SER A 558 35.50 5.68 -22.90
CA SER A 558 34.95 4.73 -23.88
C SER A 558 34.16 3.68 -23.09
N LEU A 559 32.83 3.65 -23.26
CA LEU A 559 31.95 2.67 -22.63
C LEU A 559 32.34 1.24 -23.07
N LYS A 560 33.15 0.56 -22.27
CA LYS A 560 33.38 -0.89 -22.34
C LYS A 560 32.54 -1.58 -21.27
N GLU A 561 31.80 -2.62 -21.63
CA GLU A 561 31.10 -3.45 -20.64
C GLU A 561 32.13 -4.20 -19.77
N PRO A 562 32.06 -4.11 -18.43
CA PRO A 562 33.08 -4.69 -17.57
C PRO A 562 33.00 -6.23 -17.49
N LEU A 563 34.11 -6.85 -17.13
CA LEU A 563 34.28 -8.30 -17.06
C LEU A 563 33.75 -8.85 -15.73
N LYS A 564 32.95 -9.93 -15.78
CA LYS A 564 32.29 -10.56 -14.63
C LYS A 564 32.74 -12.00 -14.52
N VAL A 565 33.49 -12.34 -13.47
CA VAL A 565 34.14 -13.65 -13.32
C VAL A 565 33.63 -14.33 -12.06
N MET A 566 33.35 -15.62 -12.16
CA MET A 566 33.02 -16.46 -11.01
C MET A 566 34.05 -17.58 -10.92
N ILE A 567 34.64 -17.79 -9.73
CA ILE A 567 35.62 -18.84 -9.50
C ILE A 567 35.22 -19.70 -8.31
N SER A 568 35.33 -21.01 -8.50
CA SER A 568 35.07 -22.01 -7.48
C SER A 568 36.12 -23.11 -7.51
N GLY A 569 36.17 -23.88 -6.43
CA GLY A 569 37.11 -24.98 -6.27
C GLY A 569 37.12 -25.44 -4.83
N ALA A 570 37.57 -26.67 -4.63
CA ALA A 570 37.68 -27.28 -3.31
C ALA A 570 38.51 -26.42 -2.33
N PRO A 571 38.35 -26.59 -1.00
CA PRO A 571 39.23 -25.97 -0.02
C PRO A 571 40.71 -26.27 -0.35
N ALA A 572 41.59 -25.27 -0.29
CA ALA A 572 43.01 -25.36 -0.66
C ALA A 572 43.35 -25.65 -2.14
N SER A 573 42.39 -25.50 -3.07
CA SER A 573 42.65 -25.63 -4.52
C SER A 573 43.53 -24.51 -5.12
N GLY A 574 43.79 -23.42 -4.38
CA GLY A 574 44.54 -22.26 -4.88
C GLY A 574 43.69 -21.11 -5.42
N LYS A 575 42.36 -21.16 -5.25
CA LYS A 575 41.42 -20.11 -5.71
C LYS A 575 41.79 -18.69 -5.27
N GLY A 576 42.10 -18.47 -3.99
CA GLY A 576 42.44 -17.14 -3.48
C GLY A 576 43.69 -16.54 -4.13
N THR A 577 44.71 -17.39 -4.37
CA THR A 577 45.94 -16.98 -5.08
C THR A 577 45.64 -16.59 -6.52
N GLN A 578 44.80 -17.36 -7.22
CA GLN A 578 44.38 -17.02 -8.58
C GLN A 578 43.52 -15.75 -8.61
N CYS A 579 42.64 -15.54 -7.62
CA CYS A 579 41.86 -14.32 -7.51
C CYS A 579 42.73 -13.07 -7.41
N GLU A 580 43.76 -13.10 -6.58
CA GLU A 580 44.70 -11.98 -6.41
C GLU A 580 45.41 -11.64 -7.74
N LEU A 581 45.86 -12.64 -8.49
CA LEU A 581 46.49 -12.45 -9.79
C LEU A 581 45.51 -11.90 -10.84
N ILE A 582 44.27 -12.40 -10.87
CA ILE A 582 43.21 -11.92 -11.78
C ILE A 582 42.89 -10.44 -11.48
N VAL A 583 42.68 -10.11 -10.21
CA VAL A 583 42.36 -8.74 -9.78
C VAL A 583 43.49 -7.78 -10.14
N ARG A 584 44.75 -8.18 -9.90
CA ARG A 584 45.92 -7.36 -10.23
C ARG A 584 46.05 -7.07 -11.73
N LYS A 585 45.69 -8.03 -12.58
CA LYS A 585 45.83 -7.89 -14.04
C LYS A 585 44.62 -7.21 -14.70
N PHE A 586 43.41 -7.58 -14.31
CA PHE A 586 42.17 -7.15 -14.97
C PHE A 586 41.43 -6.03 -14.23
N GLY A 587 41.86 -5.64 -13.02
CA GLY A 587 41.27 -4.52 -12.26
C GLY A 587 39.89 -4.82 -11.67
N LEU A 588 39.50 -6.08 -11.54
CA LEU A 588 38.18 -6.48 -11.06
C LEU A 588 38.02 -6.28 -9.54
N VAL A 589 36.79 -6.05 -9.10
CA VAL A 589 36.48 -6.03 -7.66
C VAL A 589 36.40 -7.45 -7.10
N HIS A 590 37.32 -7.81 -6.21
CA HIS A 590 37.31 -9.11 -5.52
C HIS A 590 36.22 -9.17 -4.45
N ILE A 591 35.33 -10.15 -4.56
CA ILE A 591 34.23 -10.37 -3.60
C ILE A 591 34.32 -11.82 -3.12
N SER A 592 34.90 -12.02 -1.93
CA SER A 592 34.97 -13.32 -1.27
C SER A 592 33.93 -13.43 -0.16
N THR A 593 33.06 -14.43 -0.23
CA THR A 593 32.07 -14.69 0.84
C THR A 593 32.74 -15.01 2.17
N GLY A 594 33.89 -15.67 2.14
CA GLY A 594 34.64 -15.99 3.34
C GLY A 594 35.21 -14.76 4.04
N ASP A 595 35.69 -13.77 3.27
CA ASP A 595 36.25 -12.54 3.84
C ASP A 595 35.16 -11.61 4.34
N LEU A 596 34.03 -11.50 3.62
CA LEU A 596 32.87 -10.76 4.09
C LEU A 596 32.34 -11.32 5.41
N LEU A 597 32.15 -12.65 5.51
CA LEU A 597 31.71 -13.28 6.77
C LEU A 597 32.73 -13.08 7.90
N ARG A 598 34.04 -13.18 7.62
CA ARG A 598 35.07 -12.92 8.63
C ARG A 598 35.12 -11.46 9.08
N ALA A 599 34.90 -10.52 8.16
CA ALA A 599 34.82 -9.10 8.48
C ALA A 599 33.64 -8.80 9.41
N GLU A 600 32.48 -9.39 9.14
CA GLU A 600 31.28 -9.29 10.00
C GLU A 600 31.51 -9.92 11.38
N VAL A 601 32.14 -11.10 11.44
CA VAL A 601 32.53 -11.76 12.70
C VAL A 601 33.51 -10.88 13.50
N SER A 602 34.49 -10.26 12.84
CA SER A 602 35.47 -9.39 13.50
C SER A 602 34.88 -8.07 13.99
N SER A 603 33.85 -7.57 13.30
CA SER A 603 33.13 -6.34 13.66
C SER A 603 32.11 -6.56 14.78
N GLY A 604 31.87 -7.81 15.18
CA GLY A 604 30.97 -8.17 16.29
C GLY A 604 29.49 -7.95 15.96
N THR A 605 29.11 -7.92 14.68
CA THR A 605 27.71 -7.73 14.27
C THR A 605 26.85 -8.94 14.66
N GLU A 606 25.55 -8.75 14.83
CA GLU A 606 24.64 -9.84 15.20
C GLU A 606 24.66 -10.98 14.16
N ILE A 607 24.74 -10.61 12.87
CA ILE A 607 24.91 -11.54 11.74
C ILE A 607 26.26 -12.26 11.85
N GLY A 608 27.34 -11.53 12.16
CA GLY A 608 28.67 -12.09 12.38
C GLY A 608 28.70 -13.13 13.50
N ASN A 609 28.07 -12.85 14.65
CA ASN A 609 28.02 -13.78 15.79
C ASN A 609 27.27 -15.08 15.45
N LYS A 610 26.13 -14.99 14.75
CA LYS A 610 25.40 -16.18 14.25
C LYS A 610 26.23 -16.96 13.23
N ALA A 611 26.85 -16.27 12.27
CA ALA A 611 27.72 -16.90 11.26
C ALA A 611 28.92 -17.62 11.89
N LYS A 612 29.48 -17.08 12.98
CA LYS A 612 30.61 -17.65 13.71
C LYS A 612 30.34 -19.08 14.20
N GLU A 613 29.11 -19.36 14.67
CA GLU A 613 28.72 -20.70 15.14
C GLU A 613 28.76 -21.73 14.01
N PHE A 614 28.17 -21.42 12.87
CA PHE A 614 28.18 -22.30 11.68
C PHE A 614 29.60 -22.51 11.16
N MET A 615 30.41 -21.45 11.10
CA MET A 615 31.80 -21.52 10.65
C MET A 615 32.67 -22.38 11.57
N ASN A 616 32.52 -22.26 12.90
CA ASN A 616 33.25 -23.07 13.87
C ASN A 616 32.87 -24.56 13.78
N ALA A 617 31.61 -24.84 13.48
CA ALA A 617 31.08 -26.19 13.30
C ALA A 617 31.38 -26.79 11.91
N GLY A 618 32.06 -26.06 11.01
CA GLY A 618 32.33 -26.52 9.65
C GLY A 618 31.11 -26.60 8.73
N ARG A 619 29.97 -26.01 9.15
CA ARG A 619 28.71 -25.98 8.39
C ARG A 619 28.64 -24.73 7.50
N LEU A 620 27.82 -24.80 6.46
CA LEU A 620 27.50 -23.64 5.63
C LEU A 620 26.59 -22.68 6.41
N VAL A 621 26.88 -21.38 6.33
CA VAL A 621 26.01 -20.31 6.81
C VAL A 621 24.73 -20.29 5.96
N PRO A 622 23.54 -20.07 6.53
CA PRO A 622 22.28 -20.08 5.79
C PRO A 622 22.29 -19.22 4.52
N ASP A 623 21.73 -19.76 3.44
CA ASP A 623 21.82 -19.20 2.08
C ASP A 623 21.24 -17.78 1.98
N GLU A 624 20.16 -17.49 2.71
CA GLU A 624 19.50 -16.17 2.71
C GLU A 624 20.44 -15.05 3.19
N VAL A 625 21.19 -15.32 4.25
CA VAL A 625 22.13 -14.37 4.85
C VAL A 625 23.29 -14.08 3.91
N VAL A 626 23.86 -15.14 3.31
CA VAL A 626 25.00 -15.01 2.38
C VAL A 626 24.57 -14.31 1.09
N THR A 627 23.38 -14.62 0.58
CA THR A 627 22.82 -14.02 -0.65
C THR A 627 22.62 -12.52 -0.46
N ALA A 628 21.99 -12.09 0.64
CA ALA A 628 21.76 -10.68 0.91
C ALA A 628 23.08 -9.89 1.00
N MET A 629 24.09 -10.44 1.68
CA MET A 629 25.41 -9.84 1.85
C MET A 629 26.15 -9.68 0.50
N VAL A 630 26.12 -10.71 -0.35
CA VAL A 630 26.76 -10.67 -1.68
C VAL A 630 26.05 -9.69 -2.61
N THR A 631 24.72 -9.68 -2.62
CA THR A 631 23.92 -8.75 -3.44
C THR A 631 24.16 -7.30 -3.04
N ALA A 632 24.26 -7.00 -1.74
CA ALA A 632 24.63 -5.67 -1.25
C ALA A 632 26.05 -5.24 -1.68
N ARG A 633 27.00 -6.18 -1.73
CA ARG A 633 28.37 -5.88 -2.17
C ARG A 633 28.47 -5.63 -3.68
N LEU A 634 27.71 -6.38 -4.48
CA LEU A 634 27.67 -6.28 -5.95
C LEU A 634 26.93 -5.02 -6.46
N SER A 635 26.09 -4.40 -5.63
CA SER A 635 25.30 -3.22 -6.03
C SER A 635 26.05 -1.88 -5.92
N ARG A 636 27.25 -1.87 -5.32
CA ARG A 636 28.14 -0.71 -5.23
C ARG A 636 28.71 -0.30 -6.60
N GLU A 637 29.04 0.98 -6.74
CA GLU A 637 29.51 1.58 -8.00
C GLU A 637 30.83 0.97 -8.49
N ASP A 638 31.76 0.69 -7.58
CA ASP A 638 33.06 0.06 -7.91
C ASP A 638 32.90 -1.27 -8.65
N ALA A 639 31.95 -2.11 -8.23
CA ALA A 639 31.66 -3.41 -8.83
C ALA A 639 30.89 -3.29 -10.16
N LYS A 640 30.13 -2.20 -10.36
CA LYS A 640 29.40 -1.92 -11.60
C LYS A 640 30.29 -1.35 -12.68
N GLU A 641 31.27 -0.53 -12.33
CA GLU A 641 32.18 0.12 -13.28
C GLU A 641 33.35 -0.80 -13.67
N ASN A 642 34.02 -1.41 -12.69
CA ASN A 642 35.22 -2.21 -12.93
C ASN A 642 34.93 -3.70 -13.17
N GLY A 643 33.69 -4.13 -12.92
CA GLY A 643 33.31 -5.54 -12.90
C GLY A 643 33.72 -6.23 -11.60
N TRP A 644 33.39 -7.50 -11.49
CA TRP A 644 33.49 -8.24 -10.23
C TRP A 644 34.03 -9.65 -10.43
N LEU A 645 34.69 -10.14 -9.38
CA LEU A 645 35.19 -11.50 -9.25
C LEU A 645 34.57 -12.14 -7.99
N LEU A 646 33.63 -13.06 -8.18
CA LEU A 646 33.02 -13.82 -7.09
C LEU A 646 33.88 -15.03 -6.74
N ASP A 647 34.40 -15.04 -5.51
CA ASP A 647 35.20 -16.13 -4.94
C ASP A 647 34.38 -16.97 -3.96
N GLY A 648 34.15 -18.22 -4.34
CA GLY A 648 33.50 -19.20 -3.48
C GLY A 648 32.03 -18.92 -3.22
N TYR A 649 31.34 -18.31 -4.18
CA TYR A 649 29.87 -18.19 -4.25
C TYR A 649 29.43 -18.34 -5.70
N PRO A 650 28.39 -19.13 -6.01
CA PRO A 650 27.53 -19.89 -5.09
C PRO A 650 28.19 -21.18 -4.56
N ARG A 651 27.71 -21.69 -3.42
CA ARG A 651 28.10 -22.96 -2.77
C ARG A 651 26.96 -23.96 -2.59
N SER A 652 25.73 -23.57 -2.93
CA SER A 652 24.55 -24.41 -2.96
C SER A 652 23.74 -24.14 -4.23
N PHE A 653 22.84 -25.05 -4.58
CA PHE A 653 21.90 -24.86 -5.69
C PHE A 653 21.01 -23.63 -5.47
N ASN A 654 20.53 -23.40 -4.24
CA ASN A 654 19.66 -22.27 -3.92
C ASN A 654 20.38 -20.93 -4.08
N GLN A 655 21.67 -20.86 -3.74
CA GLN A 655 22.49 -19.66 -3.98
C GLN A 655 22.66 -19.38 -5.49
N ALA A 656 22.86 -20.43 -6.28
CA ALA A 656 22.95 -20.32 -7.74
C ALA A 656 21.63 -19.87 -8.37
N GLN A 657 20.51 -20.44 -7.92
CA GLN A 657 19.16 -20.03 -8.33
C GLN A 657 18.87 -18.58 -7.95
N SER A 658 19.35 -18.14 -6.78
CA SER A 658 19.22 -16.76 -6.31
C SER A 658 20.01 -15.77 -7.17
N LEU A 659 21.21 -16.12 -7.64
CA LEU A 659 21.94 -15.29 -8.61
C LEU A 659 21.20 -15.17 -9.94
N GLN A 660 20.61 -16.28 -10.41
CA GLN A 660 19.83 -16.29 -11.65
C GLN A 660 18.55 -15.45 -11.54
N SER A 661 17.81 -15.56 -10.43
CA SER A 661 16.59 -14.78 -10.20
C SER A 661 16.88 -13.27 -10.11
N LEU A 662 18.03 -12.90 -9.54
CA LEU A 662 18.54 -11.52 -9.47
C LEU A 662 19.20 -11.04 -10.77
N LYS A 663 19.27 -11.86 -11.81
CA LYS A 663 19.91 -11.56 -13.12
C LYS A 663 21.40 -11.19 -13.01
N ILE A 664 22.09 -11.72 -12.01
CA ILE A 664 23.54 -11.57 -11.84
C ILE A 664 24.20 -12.75 -12.55
N ILE A 665 24.57 -12.54 -13.82
CA ILE A 665 25.11 -13.59 -14.69
C ILE A 665 26.62 -13.34 -14.91
N PRO A 666 27.50 -14.29 -14.55
CA PRO A 666 28.93 -14.21 -14.86
C PRO A 666 29.20 -14.49 -16.35
N ASP A 667 30.27 -13.90 -16.89
CA ASP A 667 30.69 -14.14 -18.27
C ASP A 667 31.41 -15.49 -18.41
N VAL A 668 32.10 -15.90 -17.34
CA VAL A 668 32.81 -17.17 -17.27
C VAL A 668 32.74 -17.73 -15.85
N TYR A 669 32.60 -19.05 -15.75
CA TYR A 669 32.65 -19.78 -14.49
C TYR A 669 33.87 -20.69 -14.48
N ILE A 670 34.86 -20.39 -13.64
CA ILE A 670 36.11 -21.13 -13.53
C ILE A 670 36.03 -22.11 -12.36
N VAL A 671 36.36 -23.38 -12.61
CA VAL A 671 36.41 -24.43 -11.58
C VAL A 671 37.83 -24.97 -11.53
N LEU A 672 38.52 -24.79 -10.39
CA LEU A 672 39.84 -25.37 -10.14
C LEU A 672 39.69 -26.79 -9.62
N ASP A 673 40.16 -27.75 -10.42
CA ASP A 673 40.14 -29.18 -10.12
C ASP A 673 41.50 -29.63 -9.59
N VAL A 674 41.54 -30.28 -8.43
CA VAL A 674 42.77 -30.74 -7.77
C VAL A 674 42.45 -32.04 -7.00
N PRO A 675 43.29 -33.08 -7.09
CA PRO A 675 43.09 -34.33 -6.34
C PRO A 675 43.02 -34.13 -4.82
N ASP A 676 42.12 -34.86 -4.17
CA ASP A 676 41.84 -34.80 -2.72
C ASP A 676 43.08 -34.91 -1.84
N GLU A 677 43.98 -35.85 -2.17
CA GLU A 677 45.19 -36.12 -1.39
C GLU A 677 46.10 -34.89 -1.32
N ILE A 678 46.17 -34.14 -2.42
CA ILE A 678 46.97 -32.92 -2.55
C ILE A 678 46.27 -31.77 -1.80
N LEU A 679 44.94 -31.70 -1.85
CA LEU A 679 44.17 -30.68 -1.14
C LEU A 679 44.34 -30.79 0.38
N ILE A 680 44.36 -32.01 0.92
CA ILE A 680 44.56 -32.27 2.35
C ILE A 680 45.97 -31.82 2.78
N ASP A 681 47.04 -32.22 2.07
CA ASP A 681 48.41 -31.79 2.38
C ASP A 681 48.57 -30.26 2.30
N ARG A 682 48.00 -29.63 1.26
CA ARG A 682 48.01 -28.16 1.08
C ARG A 682 47.27 -27.42 2.20
N CYS A 683 46.22 -28.00 2.76
CA CYS A 683 45.46 -27.38 3.85
C CYS A 683 46.22 -27.47 5.18
N ILE A 684 46.80 -28.63 5.50
CA ILE A 684 47.55 -28.85 6.75
C ILE A 684 48.83 -28.00 6.79
N GLY A 685 49.50 -27.82 5.65
CA GLY A 685 50.72 -27.01 5.54
C GLY A 685 50.50 -25.50 5.52
N ARG A 686 49.25 -25.02 5.51
CA ARG A 686 48.90 -23.60 5.42
C ARG A 686 49.10 -22.86 6.74
N ARG A 687 49.62 -21.65 6.66
CA ARG A 687 49.84 -20.74 7.80
C ARG A 687 49.31 -19.34 7.46
N LEU A 688 48.88 -18.60 8.47
CA LEU A 688 48.39 -17.23 8.35
C LEU A 688 49.29 -16.30 9.15
N ASP A 689 49.71 -15.19 8.55
CA ASP A 689 50.28 -14.07 9.29
C ASP A 689 49.14 -13.19 9.85
N PRO A 690 48.98 -13.08 11.18
CA PRO A 690 47.89 -12.32 11.78
C PRO A 690 48.00 -10.81 11.56
N VAL A 691 49.19 -10.28 11.25
CA VAL A 691 49.41 -8.84 11.06
C VAL A 691 49.11 -8.41 9.64
N THR A 692 49.60 -9.16 8.64
CA THR A 692 49.45 -8.80 7.23
C THR A 692 48.25 -9.48 6.56
N GLY A 693 47.69 -10.52 7.18
CA GLY A 693 46.64 -11.35 6.57
C GLY A 693 47.14 -12.26 5.44
N LYS A 694 48.45 -12.25 5.12
CA LYS A 694 49.03 -13.09 4.06
C LYS A 694 49.06 -14.55 4.46
N ILE A 695 48.80 -15.41 3.48
CA ILE A 695 48.79 -16.86 3.63
C ILE A 695 50.13 -17.43 3.16
N TYR A 696 50.76 -18.24 4.00
CA TYR A 696 51.99 -18.96 3.72
C TYR A 696 51.75 -20.46 3.68
N HIS A 697 52.67 -21.21 3.07
CA HIS A 697 52.66 -22.67 3.10
C HIS A 697 54.07 -23.18 3.37
N LEU A 698 54.22 -24.11 4.31
CA LEU A 698 55.53 -24.54 4.81
C LEU A 698 56.48 -25.04 3.71
N LYS A 699 55.97 -25.69 2.65
CA LYS A 699 56.77 -26.25 1.55
C LYS A 699 56.79 -25.40 0.29
N SER A 700 55.64 -24.84 -0.10
CA SER A 700 55.43 -24.27 -1.45
C SER A 700 55.50 -22.74 -1.48
N PHE A 701 55.33 -22.09 -0.33
CA PHE A 701 55.46 -20.64 -0.19
C PHE A 701 55.93 -20.31 1.23
N PRO A 702 57.20 -20.59 1.55
CA PRO A 702 57.75 -20.31 2.88
C PRO A 702 57.85 -18.79 3.12
N PRO A 703 57.81 -18.35 4.38
CA PRO A 703 57.92 -16.93 4.73
C PRO A 703 59.28 -16.34 4.33
N GLU A 704 59.26 -15.09 3.87
CA GLU A 704 60.43 -14.36 3.33
C GLU A 704 61.44 -13.97 4.41
N THR A 705 60.98 -13.76 5.65
CA THR A 705 61.81 -13.37 6.82
C THR A 705 61.51 -14.24 8.04
N GLU A 706 62.53 -14.50 8.86
CA GLU A 706 62.40 -15.33 10.08
C GLU A 706 61.45 -14.71 11.12
N GLU A 707 61.29 -13.37 11.14
CA GLU A 707 60.29 -12.70 11.98
C GLU A 707 58.85 -13.05 11.61
N ILE A 708 58.55 -13.16 10.31
CA ILE A 708 57.22 -13.58 9.85
C ILE A 708 56.99 -15.02 10.24
N LYS A 709 58.00 -15.89 10.05
CA LYS A 709 57.93 -17.32 10.38
C LYS A 709 57.58 -17.57 11.84
N ALA A 710 58.14 -16.78 12.78
CA ALA A 710 57.89 -16.93 14.21
C ALA A 710 56.46 -16.54 14.64
N ARG A 711 55.79 -15.64 13.91
CA ARG A 711 54.43 -15.18 14.23
C ARG A 711 53.31 -15.87 13.45
N LEU A 712 53.64 -16.83 12.60
CA LEU A 712 52.66 -17.58 11.81
C LEU A 712 51.77 -18.45 12.70
N ILE A 713 50.46 -18.39 12.47
CA ILE A 713 49.48 -19.23 13.18
C ILE A 713 48.77 -20.19 12.22
N ASN A 714 48.35 -21.34 12.76
CA ASN A 714 47.41 -22.22 12.06
C ASN A 714 46.00 -21.64 12.16
N ARG A 715 45.22 -21.75 11.08
CA ARG A 715 43.80 -21.40 11.16
C ARG A 715 43.03 -22.49 11.91
N PRO A 716 42.01 -22.14 12.70
CA PRO A 716 41.25 -23.12 13.50
C PRO A 716 40.42 -24.10 12.65
N ASP A 717 40.22 -23.81 11.35
CA ASP A 717 39.51 -24.65 10.38
C ASP A 717 40.41 -25.55 9.52
N ASP A 718 41.74 -25.51 9.71
CA ASP A 718 42.74 -26.24 8.92
C ASP A 718 43.20 -27.57 9.58
N THR A 719 42.33 -28.23 10.35
CA THR A 719 42.57 -29.58 10.87
C THR A 719 42.16 -30.64 9.84
N GLU A 720 42.85 -31.79 9.81
CA GLU A 720 42.60 -32.83 8.81
C GLU A 720 41.13 -33.30 8.77
N GLU A 721 40.52 -33.50 9.94
CA GLU A 721 39.11 -33.90 10.08
C GLU A 721 38.15 -32.85 9.50
N LYS A 722 38.38 -31.56 9.78
CA LYS A 722 37.55 -30.47 9.26
C LYS A 722 37.72 -30.28 7.76
N VAL A 723 38.92 -30.51 7.25
CA VAL A 723 39.21 -30.42 5.81
C VAL A 723 38.47 -31.53 5.06
N LYS A 724 38.50 -32.78 5.55
CA LYS A 724 37.73 -33.90 4.97
C LYS A 724 36.23 -33.61 4.96
N SER A 725 35.67 -33.16 6.08
CA SER A 725 34.26 -32.79 6.17
C SER A 725 33.86 -31.69 5.17
N ARG A 726 34.69 -30.65 5.01
CA ARG A 726 34.44 -29.57 4.03
C ARG A 726 34.55 -30.03 2.59
N LEU A 727 35.44 -30.98 2.31
CA LEU A 727 35.62 -31.55 0.99
C LEU A 727 34.40 -32.38 0.57
N GLU A 728 33.83 -33.14 1.50
CA GLU A 728 32.61 -33.92 1.28
C GLU A 728 31.41 -33.01 0.97
N ILE A 729 31.20 -31.96 1.78
CA ILE A 729 30.14 -30.97 1.55
C ILE A 729 30.33 -30.26 0.19
N TYR A 730 31.57 -29.93 -0.17
CA TYR A 730 31.87 -29.34 -1.47
C TYR A 730 31.46 -30.27 -2.62
N LYS A 731 31.80 -31.57 -2.55
CA LYS A 731 31.47 -32.55 -3.59
C LYS A 731 29.96 -32.73 -3.75
N GLN A 732 29.23 -32.86 -2.63
CA GLN A 732 27.77 -33.00 -2.64
C GLN A 732 27.08 -31.83 -3.37
N ASN A 733 27.59 -30.61 -3.19
CA ASN A 733 26.98 -29.41 -3.80
C ASN A 733 27.55 -29.06 -5.17
N ALA A 734 28.78 -29.49 -5.49
CA ALA A 734 29.48 -29.11 -6.72
C ALA A 734 28.75 -29.60 -7.98
N ASP A 735 28.15 -30.80 -7.94
CA ASP A 735 27.41 -31.37 -9.08
C ASP A 735 26.16 -30.55 -9.41
N ALA A 736 25.45 -30.11 -8.37
CA ALA A 736 24.25 -29.28 -8.50
C ALA A 736 24.57 -27.91 -9.14
N ILE A 737 25.68 -27.27 -8.74
CA ILE A 737 26.10 -25.97 -9.28
C ILE A 737 26.66 -26.10 -10.70
N SER A 738 27.44 -27.17 -10.96
CA SER A 738 28.04 -27.43 -12.26
C SER A 738 26.99 -27.60 -13.36
N THR A 739 25.85 -28.22 -13.02
CA THR A 739 24.71 -28.38 -13.93
C THR A 739 24.13 -27.02 -14.35
N THR A 740 23.97 -26.10 -13.40
CA THR A 740 23.41 -24.75 -13.60
C THR A 740 24.25 -23.89 -14.55
N TYR A 741 25.58 -23.96 -14.47
CA TYR A 741 26.50 -23.10 -15.23
C TYR A 741 27.31 -23.84 -16.30
N SER A 742 26.88 -25.03 -16.70
CA SER A 742 27.58 -25.91 -17.66
C SER A 742 28.01 -25.22 -18.96
N HIS A 743 27.20 -24.30 -19.49
CA HIS A 743 27.42 -23.56 -20.73
C HIS A 743 28.56 -22.52 -20.68
N ILE A 744 28.93 -22.01 -19.50
CA ILE A 744 30.02 -21.03 -19.29
C ILE A 744 31.14 -21.57 -18.40
N MET A 745 31.03 -22.83 -17.97
CA MET A 745 31.97 -23.49 -17.08
C MET A 745 33.27 -23.86 -17.81
N LYS A 746 34.41 -23.54 -17.20
CA LYS A 746 35.76 -23.94 -17.61
C LYS A 746 36.44 -24.63 -16.43
N LYS A 747 36.64 -25.95 -16.55
CA LYS A 747 37.42 -26.73 -15.58
C LYS A 747 38.90 -26.58 -15.90
N ILE A 748 39.71 -26.26 -14.89
CA ILE A 748 41.15 -26.02 -15.01
C ILE A 748 41.86 -26.90 -13.99
N ASP A 749 42.91 -27.61 -14.43
CA ASP A 749 43.76 -28.38 -13.54
C ASP A 749 44.60 -27.44 -12.64
N GLY A 750 44.35 -27.50 -11.34
CA GLY A 750 45.06 -26.73 -10.31
C GLY A 750 46.28 -27.44 -9.71
N ASN A 751 46.70 -28.58 -10.27
CA ASN A 751 47.86 -29.34 -9.83
C ASN A 751 49.18 -28.90 -10.50
N HIS A 752 49.28 -27.63 -10.86
CA HIS A 752 50.47 -27.01 -11.47
C HIS A 752 50.94 -25.80 -10.64
N PRO A 753 52.17 -25.30 -10.87
CA PRO A 753 52.63 -24.03 -10.30
C PRO A 753 51.66 -22.87 -10.59
N LYS A 754 51.58 -21.91 -9.67
CA LYS A 754 50.56 -20.84 -9.70
C LYS A 754 50.61 -19.99 -10.98
N GLU A 755 51.80 -19.83 -11.55
CA GLU A 755 52.06 -19.09 -12.80
C GLU A 755 51.44 -19.81 -13.99
N VAL A 756 51.64 -21.13 -14.11
CA VAL A 756 51.10 -21.95 -15.21
C VAL A 756 49.58 -21.97 -15.18
N VAL A 757 48.99 -22.13 -13.99
CA VAL A 757 47.53 -22.09 -13.83
C VAL A 757 46.97 -20.71 -14.21
N PHE A 758 47.69 -19.64 -13.85
CA PHE A 758 47.28 -18.28 -14.18
C PHE A 758 47.38 -17.99 -15.68
N GLU A 759 48.38 -18.48 -16.39
CA GLU A 759 48.51 -18.34 -17.85
C GLU A 759 47.31 -18.94 -18.59
N VAL A 760 46.82 -20.10 -18.13
CA VAL A 760 45.62 -20.74 -18.69
C VAL A 760 44.37 -19.88 -18.43
N ILE A 761 44.20 -19.39 -17.21
CA ILE A 761 43.07 -18.51 -16.84
C ILE A 761 43.12 -17.21 -17.66
N ASP A 762 44.30 -16.61 -17.79
CA ASP A 762 44.53 -15.38 -18.52
C ASP A 762 44.18 -15.51 -20.00
N SER A 763 44.55 -16.63 -20.62
CA SER A 763 44.17 -16.95 -21.99
C SER A 763 42.64 -17.00 -22.18
N ILE A 764 41.93 -17.65 -21.24
CA ILE A 764 40.47 -17.74 -21.25
C ILE A 764 39.82 -16.35 -21.08
N LEU A 765 40.25 -15.58 -20.08
CA LEU A 765 39.71 -14.25 -19.81
C LEU A 765 39.98 -13.28 -20.96
N SER A 766 41.18 -13.33 -21.53
CA SER A 766 41.56 -12.53 -22.71
C SER A 766 40.72 -12.90 -23.93
N GLN A 767 40.39 -14.18 -24.12
CA GLN A 767 39.49 -14.62 -25.20
C GLN A 767 38.08 -14.07 -24.99
N VAL A 768 37.53 -14.17 -23.78
CA VAL A 768 36.21 -13.63 -23.42
C VAL A 768 36.14 -12.12 -23.65
N GLN A 769 37.20 -11.39 -23.29
CA GLN A 769 37.29 -9.95 -23.51
C GLN A 769 37.35 -9.59 -25.01
N LYS A 770 38.12 -10.34 -25.81
CA LYS A 770 38.17 -10.19 -27.27
C LYS A 770 36.82 -10.52 -27.93
N ASP A 771 36.13 -11.55 -27.47
CA ASP A 771 34.81 -11.94 -27.99
C ASP A 771 33.75 -10.88 -27.66
N LYS A 772 33.83 -10.25 -26.48
CA LYS A 772 33.00 -9.08 -26.13
C LYS A 772 33.29 -7.88 -27.01
N GLU A 773 34.57 -7.55 -27.23
CA GLU A 773 34.97 -6.46 -28.13
C GLU A 773 34.56 -6.73 -29.59
N LYS A 774 34.62 -7.99 -30.03
CA LYS A 774 34.19 -8.41 -31.37
C LYS A 774 32.67 -8.38 -31.54
N LYS A 775 31.89 -8.78 -30.52
CA LYS A 775 30.42 -8.59 -30.50
C LYS A 775 30.02 -7.12 -30.54
N MET A 776 30.73 -6.25 -29.82
CA MET A 776 30.54 -4.79 -29.88
C MET A 776 30.89 -4.19 -31.25
N LYS A 777 31.93 -4.69 -31.93
CA LYS A 777 32.30 -4.23 -33.29
C LYS A 777 31.39 -4.78 -34.39
N LEU A 778 30.98 -6.06 -34.31
CA LEU A 778 30.06 -6.68 -35.27
C LEU A 778 28.64 -6.10 -35.18
N GLY A 779 28.26 -5.58 -34.00
CA GLY A 779 27.04 -4.79 -33.81
C GLY A 779 27.06 -3.41 -34.48
N LYS A 780 28.22 -2.91 -34.93
CA LYS A 780 28.37 -1.58 -35.55
C LYS A 780 28.65 -1.59 -37.06
N SER A 781 28.95 -2.72 -37.71
CA SER A 781 29.33 -2.75 -39.14
C SER A 781 28.37 -3.49 -40.09
N ASN A 782 27.26 -4.08 -39.60
CA ASN A 782 26.27 -4.77 -40.44
C ASN A 782 24.90 -4.07 -40.50
N GLN A 783 24.83 -2.79 -40.13
CA GLN A 783 23.63 -1.96 -40.29
C GLN A 783 23.76 -0.98 -41.46
N SER A 784 24.11 -1.52 -42.62
CA SER A 784 23.78 -0.88 -43.90
C SER A 784 23.64 -2.01 -44.91
N THR A 785 22.43 -2.17 -45.46
CA THR A 785 22.02 -3.16 -46.46
C THR A 785 21.82 -4.61 -45.98
N SER A 786 20.73 -4.87 -45.22
CA SER A 786 19.93 -6.13 -45.22
C SER A 786 18.92 -6.25 -44.05
N VAL A 787 18.39 -5.14 -43.50
CA VAL A 787 17.52 -5.17 -42.29
C VAL A 787 16.04 -5.50 -42.60
N GLN A 788 15.65 -5.74 -43.85
CA GLN A 788 14.24 -5.81 -44.21
C GLN A 788 13.49 -7.09 -43.78
N ASP A 789 14.17 -8.17 -43.32
CA ASP A 789 13.51 -9.46 -43.08
C ASP A 789 13.58 -10.03 -41.64
N ASN A 790 14.39 -9.50 -40.72
CA ASN A 790 14.55 -10.11 -39.38
C ASN A 790 13.48 -9.74 -38.33
N TRP A 791 12.64 -8.72 -38.59
CA TRP A 791 11.78 -8.10 -37.56
C TRP A 791 10.30 -8.54 -37.58
N ARG A 792 9.97 -9.64 -38.25
CA ARG A 792 8.57 -10.08 -38.41
C ARG A 792 8.05 -11.09 -37.37
N GLY A 793 8.90 -11.62 -36.48
CA GLY A 793 8.46 -12.57 -35.45
C GLY A 793 7.95 -11.88 -34.17
N ILE A 794 6.84 -12.36 -33.60
CA ILE A 794 6.38 -11.95 -32.26
C ILE A 794 7.25 -12.62 -31.18
N PRO A 795 7.69 -11.90 -30.12
CA PRO A 795 8.43 -12.49 -29.02
C PRO A 795 7.66 -13.60 -28.32
N THR A 796 8.36 -14.63 -27.86
CA THR A 796 7.78 -15.75 -27.08
C THR A 796 7.75 -15.41 -25.59
N LYS A 797 7.00 -16.17 -24.78
CA LYS A 797 6.89 -16.04 -23.31
C LYS A 797 6.21 -14.74 -22.86
N LEU A 798 5.19 -14.29 -23.60
CA LEU A 798 4.40 -13.11 -23.26
C LEU A 798 3.48 -13.29 -22.04
N ASN A 799 3.43 -14.50 -21.46
CA ASN A 799 2.81 -14.75 -20.15
C ASN A 799 3.72 -14.35 -18.97
N ASN A 800 5.04 -14.18 -19.20
CA ASN A 800 5.98 -13.91 -18.11
C ASN A 800 6.01 -12.42 -17.79
N ILE A 801 5.36 -12.06 -16.68
CA ILE A 801 5.30 -10.68 -16.18
C ILE A 801 6.14 -10.61 -14.88
N PRO A 802 7.19 -9.76 -14.81
CA PRO A 802 7.54 -8.75 -15.77
C PRO A 802 8.30 -9.26 -17.01
N HIS A 803 8.11 -8.62 -18.17
CA HIS A 803 8.81 -8.99 -19.39
C HIS A 803 10.31 -8.66 -19.28
N SER A 804 11.13 -9.41 -20.00
CA SER A 804 12.56 -9.10 -20.13
C SER A 804 12.77 -7.75 -20.83
N ARG A 805 13.93 -7.13 -20.61
CA ARG A 805 14.29 -5.87 -21.29
C ARG A 805 14.30 -6.04 -22.81
N ASP A 806 14.72 -7.21 -23.31
CA ASP A 806 14.77 -7.49 -24.75
C ASP A 806 13.36 -7.52 -25.37
N ILE A 807 12.39 -8.13 -24.68
CA ILE A 807 10.99 -8.15 -25.13
C ILE A 807 10.41 -6.73 -25.14
N ARG A 808 10.66 -5.94 -24.09
CA ARG A 808 10.21 -4.54 -24.03
C ARG A 808 10.84 -3.70 -25.14
N LYS A 809 12.15 -3.83 -25.34
CA LYS A 809 12.90 -3.14 -26.40
C LYS A 809 12.38 -3.48 -27.79
N TYR A 810 12.02 -4.74 -28.05
CA TYR A 810 11.37 -5.14 -29.30
C TYR A 810 10.11 -4.32 -29.57
N PHE A 811 9.20 -4.22 -28.60
CA PHE A 811 7.97 -3.44 -28.76
C PHE A 811 8.26 -1.93 -28.90
N TYR A 812 9.26 -1.41 -28.19
CA TYR A 812 9.64 0.00 -28.28
C TYR A 812 10.18 0.35 -29.67
N GLU A 813 11.06 -0.49 -30.22
CA GLU A 813 11.60 -0.32 -31.58
C GLU A 813 10.52 -0.48 -32.65
N ASP A 814 9.60 -1.44 -32.50
CA ASP A 814 8.52 -1.67 -33.46
C ASP A 814 7.53 -0.49 -33.49
N VAL A 815 7.17 0.06 -32.32
CA VAL A 815 6.34 1.29 -32.22
C VAL A 815 7.08 2.49 -32.80
N LEU A 816 8.37 2.67 -32.50
CA LEU A 816 9.18 3.77 -33.02
C LEU A 816 9.22 3.75 -34.56
N GLN A 817 9.53 2.60 -35.15
CA GLN A 817 9.60 2.46 -36.61
C GLN A 817 8.24 2.70 -37.27
N ALA A 818 7.16 2.16 -36.71
CA ALA A 818 5.81 2.38 -37.23
C ALA A 818 5.43 3.86 -37.21
N THR A 819 5.78 4.56 -36.13
CA THR A 819 5.49 5.99 -35.93
C THR A 819 6.34 6.86 -36.86
N GLN A 820 7.64 6.58 -36.97
CA GLN A 820 8.55 7.29 -37.89
C GLN A 820 8.08 7.16 -39.35
N ARG A 821 7.71 5.95 -39.79
CA ARG A 821 7.18 5.73 -41.15
C ARG A 821 5.90 6.52 -41.40
N ALA A 822 4.97 6.51 -40.45
CA ALA A 822 3.71 7.24 -40.59
C ALA A 822 3.92 8.77 -40.65
N ILE A 823 4.82 9.31 -39.82
CA ILE A 823 5.15 10.74 -39.84
C ILE A 823 5.86 11.12 -41.15
N ASN A 824 6.79 10.30 -41.64
CA ASN A 824 7.50 10.54 -42.89
C ASN A 824 6.56 10.51 -44.12
N ASP A 825 5.47 9.75 -44.04
CA ASP A 825 4.39 9.74 -45.04
C ASP A 825 3.42 10.95 -44.92
N GLY A 826 3.70 11.90 -44.00
CA GLY A 826 2.90 13.11 -43.83
C GLY A 826 1.63 12.93 -42.98
N ARG A 827 1.53 11.86 -42.18
CA ARG A 827 0.38 11.63 -41.30
C ARG A 827 0.50 12.44 -40.02
N THR A 828 -0.53 13.21 -39.70
CA THR A 828 -0.52 14.13 -38.55
C THR A 828 -1.29 13.59 -37.34
N ARG A 829 -2.39 12.85 -37.53
CA ARG A 829 -3.20 12.30 -36.42
C ARG A 829 -2.97 10.81 -36.27
N LEU A 830 -2.11 10.44 -35.31
CA LEU A 830 -1.63 9.07 -35.15
C LEU A 830 -2.10 8.45 -33.84
N LYS A 831 -2.35 7.14 -33.85
CA LYS A 831 -2.73 6.36 -32.68
C LYS A 831 -1.94 5.05 -32.59
N VAL A 832 -1.35 4.82 -31.41
CA VAL A 832 -0.64 3.61 -31.00
C VAL A 832 -1.52 2.85 -30.00
N GLU A 833 -1.98 1.65 -30.34
CA GLU A 833 -2.74 0.75 -29.45
C GLU A 833 -1.88 -0.48 -29.10
N ILE A 834 -1.15 -0.44 -27.99
CA ILE A 834 -0.31 -1.55 -27.50
C ILE A 834 -0.86 -2.13 -26.19
N ASN A 835 -1.49 -3.30 -26.30
CA ASN A 835 -2.15 -4.02 -25.22
C ASN A 835 -1.37 -5.27 -24.81
N ILE A 836 -0.15 -5.07 -24.30
CA ILE A 836 0.54 -6.08 -23.48
C ILE A 836 0.32 -5.79 -22.00
N PRO A 837 0.27 -6.80 -21.10
CA PRO A 837 -0.08 -6.60 -19.69
C PRO A 837 0.69 -5.49 -18.96
N GLU A 838 1.95 -5.25 -19.30
CA GLU A 838 2.77 -4.21 -18.67
C GLU A 838 2.62 -2.80 -19.26
N LEU A 839 2.19 -2.69 -20.52
CA LEU A 839 1.98 -1.41 -21.21
C LEU A 839 0.52 -1.01 -21.23
N ASN A 840 -0.38 -1.86 -20.74
CA ASN A 840 -1.80 -1.59 -20.71
C ASN A 840 -2.22 -1.01 -19.34
N PRO A 841 -2.41 0.32 -19.22
CA PRO A 841 -2.85 0.95 -17.98
C PRO A 841 -4.28 0.54 -17.56
N GLU A 842 -5.05 -0.11 -18.46
CA GLU A 842 -6.39 -0.62 -18.16
C GLU A 842 -6.36 -1.84 -17.23
N MET A 843 -5.36 -2.71 -17.40
CA MET A 843 -5.28 -4.00 -16.70
C MET A 843 -4.39 -3.95 -15.46
N ASP A 844 -3.36 -3.10 -15.45
CA ASP A 844 -2.45 -2.95 -14.31
C ASP A 844 -2.08 -1.47 -14.09
N VAL A 845 -2.87 -0.82 -13.21
CA VAL A 845 -2.69 0.58 -12.83
C VAL A 845 -1.33 0.84 -12.16
N TYR A 846 -0.72 -0.19 -11.55
CA TYR A 846 0.51 -0.07 -10.77
C TYR A 846 1.79 -0.10 -11.65
N ARG A 847 1.67 -0.41 -12.95
CA ARG A 847 2.83 -0.60 -13.86
C ARG A 847 2.99 0.48 -14.93
N ILE A 848 2.34 1.63 -14.78
CA ILE A 848 2.42 2.73 -15.76
C ILE A 848 3.85 3.20 -16.06
N GLY A 849 4.82 2.95 -15.16
CA GLY A 849 6.24 3.22 -15.40
C GLY A 849 6.80 2.57 -16.68
N THR A 850 6.33 1.37 -17.06
CA THR A 850 6.78 0.71 -18.31
C THR A 850 6.24 1.40 -19.56
N LEU A 851 5.04 1.98 -19.46
CA LEU A 851 4.49 2.85 -20.50
C LEU A 851 5.27 4.15 -20.60
N MET A 852 5.71 4.71 -19.45
CA MET A 852 6.54 5.91 -19.45
C MET A 852 7.93 5.64 -20.05
N GLU A 853 8.47 4.44 -19.85
CA GLU A 853 9.72 3.99 -20.50
C GLU A 853 9.58 3.95 -22.04
N LEU A 854 8.44 3.49 -22.59
CA LEU A 854 8.13 3.57 -24.02
C LEU A 854 8.06 5.02 -24.51
N VAL A 855 7.35 5.89 -23.77
CA VAL A 855 7.20 7.31 -24.11
C VAL A 855 8.55 8.01 -24.11
N ARG A 856 9.38 7.75 -23.10
CA ARG A 856 10.77 8.25 -23.02
C ARG A 856 11.57 7.78 -24.22
N TYR A 857 11.50 6.49 -24.57
CA TYR A 857 12.24 5.95 -25.71
C TYR A 857 11.85 6.62 -27.04
N LEU A 858 10.55 6.82 -27.27
CA LEU A 858 10.04 7.52 -28.45
C LEU A 858 10.49 8.99 -28.48
N ALA A 859 10.29 9.71 -27.39
CA ALA A 859 10.62 11.13 -27.31
C ALA A 859 12.12 11.39 -27.47
N LEU A 860 12.98 10.58 -26.84
CA LEU A 860 14.43 10.67 -27.02
C LEU A 860 14.84 10.38 -28.48
N SER A 861 14.24 9.38 -29.11
CA SER A 861 14.58 9.05 -30.51
C SER A 861 14.22 10.19 -31.47
N PHE A 862 13.11 10.88 -31.25
CA PHE A 862 12.74 12.05 -32.06
C PHE A 862 13.55 13.31 -31.70
N ALA A 863 13.96 13.45 -30.44
CA ALA A 863 14.86 14.52 -30.02
C ALA A 863 16.27 14.34 -30.58
N ASP A 864 16.76 13.10 -30.68
CA ASP A 864 18.02 12.74 -31.34
C ASP A 864 17.98 13.08 -32.85
N ASP A 865 16.80 13.00 -33.48
CA ASP A 865 16.55 13.47 -34.84
C ASP A 865 16.44 15.01 -34.94
N GLY A 866 16.65 15.74 -33.84
CA GLY A 866 16.65 17.21 -33.75
C GLY A 866 15.27 17.85 -33.64
N LYS A 867 14.21 17.09 -33.34
CA LYS A 867 12.84 17.62 -33.21
C LYS A 867 12.57 18.06 -31.78
N HIS A 868 11.82 19.15 -31.62
CA HIS A 868 11.26 19.55 -30.34
C HIS A 868 9.99 18.73 -30.04
N VAL A 869 10.04 17.90 -29.01
CA VAL A 869 8.97 16.97 -28.64
C VAL A 869 8.29 17.43 -27.36
N LYS A 870 6.98 17.59 -27.42
CA LYS A 870 6.17 17.85 -26.23
C LYS A 870 5.41 16.60 -25.78
N VAL A 871 5.72 16.13 -24.58
CA VAL A 871 5.07 14.98 -23.96
C VAL A 871 3.94 15.49 -23.07
N CYS A 872 2.71 15.20 -23.45
CA CYS A 872 1.51 15.69 -22.80
C CYS A 872 0.83 14.59 -22.00
N VAL A 873 0.52 14.90 -20.75
CA VAL A 873 -0.30 14.06 -19.86
C VAL A 873 -1.64 14.75 -19.63
N GLN A 874 -2.71 13.96 -19.57
CA GLN A 874 -4.04 14.50 -19.26
C GLN A 874 -4.03 15.21 -17.90
N GLY A 875 -4.47 16.46 -17.88
CA GLY A 875 -4.66 17.25 -16.66
C GLY A 875 -5.93 16.85 -15.91
N SER A 876 -6.18 17.52 -14.78
CA SER A 876 -7.47 17.41 -14.11
C SER A 876 -8.56 18.01 -14.99
N MET A 877 -9.66 17.28 -15.17
CA MET A 877 -10.79 17.72 -15.99
C MET A 877 -11.93 18.26 -15.11
N GLY A 878 -12.52 19.38 -15.50
CA GLY A 878 -13.60 20.05 -14.77
C GLY A 878 -13.13 21.26 -13.95
N GLU A 879 -14.06 22.09 -13.49
CA GLU A 879 -13.79 23.27 -12.68
C GLU A 879 -14.14 23.03 -11.19
N GLY A 880 -13.31 23.58 -10.29
CA GLY A 880 -13.56 23.55 -8.84
C GLY A 880 -13.44 22.15 -8.23
N ALA A 881 -14.34 21.81 -7.29
CA ALA A 881 -14.30 20.55 -6.54
C ALA A 881 -14.64 19.29 -7.37
N LEU A 882 -15.12 19.47 -8.61
CA LEU A 882 -15.39 18.39 -9.56
C LEU A 882 -14.23 18.17 -10.54
N ALA A 883 -13.11 18.89 -10.33
CA ALA A 883 -11.87 18.67 -11.05
C ALA A 883 -11.32 17.27 -10.67
N GLY A 884 -11.41 16.32 -11.60
CA GLY A 884 -10.97 14.95 -11.40
C GLY A 884 -9.98 14.54 -12.49
N MET A 885 -8.91 13.84 -12.09
CA MET A 885 -8.01 13.14 -13.01
C MET A 885 -8.33 11.63 -12.93
N PRO A 886 -8.31 10.90 -14.05
CA PRO A 886 -8.39 9.45 -14.00
C PRO A 886 -7.30 8.87 -13.08
N LEU A 887 -7.68 8.00 -12.14
CA LEU A 887 -6.77 7.44 -11.11
C LEU A 887 -5.49 6.84 -11.71
N GLN A 888 -5.58 6.27 -12.91
CA GLN A 888 -4.47 5.68 -13.64
C GLN A 888 -3.40 6.68 -14.06
N LEU A 889 -3.75 7.94 -14.27
CA LEU A 889 -2.84 9.00 -14.71
C LEU A 889 -2.34 9.85 -13.54
N ALA A 890 -2.87 9.64 -12.33
CA ALA A 890 -2.44 10.37 -11.15
C ALA A 890 -0.93 10.16 -10.87
N GLY A 891 -0.19 11.25 -10.81
CA GLY A 891 1.27 11.24 -10.54
C GLY A 891 2.15 10.92 -11.76
N THR A 892 1.59 10.55 -12.91
CA THR A 892 2.37 10.27 -14.14
C THR A 892 3.18 11.47 -14.62
N ARG A 893 2.63 12.69 -14.50
CA ARG A 893 3.36 13.93 -14.80
C ARG A 893 4.63 14.06 -13.94
N LYS A 894 4.53 13.84 -12.63
CA LYS A 894 5.69 13.85 -11.74
C LYS A 894 6.71 12.77 -12.13
N ILE A 895 6.23 11.59 -12.54
CA ILE A 895 7.13 10.51 -12.99
C ILE A 895 7.94 10.97 -14.21
N LEU A 896 7.32 11.64 -15.18
CA LEU A 896 8.03 12.20 -16.34
C LEU A 896 9.01 13.31 -15.94
N GLU A 897 8.65 14.17 -14.97
CA GLU A 897 9.50 15.26 -14.48
C GLU A 897 10.74 14.75 -13.71
N PHE A 898 10.61 13.64 -12.98
CA PHE A 898 11.73 12.99 -12.27
C PHE A 898 12.41 11.89 -13.10
N MET A 899 11.94 11.64 -14.32
CA MET A 899 12.56 10.66 -15.20
C MET A 899 13.88 11.20 -15.70
N ASP A 900 14.90 10.35 -15.72
CA ASP A 900 16.14 10.66 -16.41
C ASP A 900 15.85 10.84 -17.92
N TRP A 901 16.27 11.93 -18.52
CA TRP A 901 16.11 12.22 -19.96
C TRP A 901 17.47 12.17 -20.71
N GLY A 902 18.44 11.43 -20.17
CA GLY A 902 19.77 11.27 -20.76
C GLY A 902 20.78 12.32 -20.32
N GLU A 903 22.04 12.12 -20.69
CA GLU A 903 23.21 12.86 -20.19
C GLU A 903 23.30 14.33 -20.66
N TYR A 904 22.49 14.73 -21.64
CA TYR A 904 22.55 16.06 -22.25
C TYR A 904 21.54 17.08 -21.68
N GLU A 905 20.84 16.77 -20.59
CA GLU A 905 19.71 17.60 -20.11
C GLU A 905 18.72 17.88 -21.26
N ALA A 906 18.34 16.83 -22.02
CA ALA A 906 17.44 16.95 -23.17
C ALA A 906 16.08 17.58 -22.80
N MET A 907 15.68 17.42 -21.54
CA MET A 907 14.53 18.07 -20.93
C MET A 907 14.75 19.59 -20.83
N GLY A 908 13.85 20.38 -21.42
CA GLY A 908 13.94 21.85 -21.48
C GLY A 908 14.68 22.39 -22.70
N THR A 909 15.46 21.55 -23.40
CA THR A 909 16.11 21.93 -24.67
C THR A 909 15.33 21.39 -25.87
N PHE A 910 15.08 20.08 -25.91
CA PHE A 910 14.35 19.41 -26.99
C PHE A 910 13.05 18.76 -26.51
N ILE A 911 12.95 18.42 -25.21
CA ILE A 911 11.79 17.71 -24.67
C ILE A 911 11.11 18.57 -23.61
N ASN A 912 9.83 18.87 -23.84
CA ASN A 912 8.98 19.61 -22.89
C ASN A 912 7.85 18.72 -22.37
N ILE A 913 7.46 18.92 -21.10
CA ILE A 913 6.34 18.18 -20.49
C ILE A 913 5.18 19.15 -20.32
N GLY A 914 4.00 18.78 -20.82
CA GLY A 914 2.80 19.63 -20.82
C GLY A 914 1.52 18.90 -20.42
N SER A 915 0.43 19.65 -20.43
CA SER A 915 -0.92 19.09 -20.29
C SER A 915 -1.58 18.91 -21.67
N ILE A 916 -2.68 18.15 -21.74
CA ILE A 916 -3.49 18.08 -22.97
C ILE A 916 -4.41 19.31 -23.03
N GLY A 917 -4.31 20.07 -24.12
CA GLY A 917 -5.19 21.22 -24.40
C GLY A 917 -4.54 22.24 -25.35
N GLY A 918 -5.34 23.05 -26.02
CA GLY A 918 -4.85 24.00 -27.04
C GLY A 918 -3.88 25.07 -26.52
N LYS A 919 -3.92 25.40 -25.23
CA LYS A 919 -3.04 26.40 -24.60
C LYS A 919 -1.61 25.89 -24.38
N GLU A 920 -1.39 24.59 -24.48
CA GLU A 920 -0.11 23.92 -24.21
C GLU A 920 0.68 23.68 -25.51
N VAL A 921 0.22 24.24 -26.64
CA VAL A 921 0.85 24.10 -27.94
C VAL A 921 1.70 25.33 -28.22
N ASP A 922 3.02 25.21 -28.09
CA ASP A 922 3.94 26.32 -28.36
C ASP A 922 4.42 26.29 -29.82
N GLU A 923 4.86 27.42 -30.38
CA GLU A 923 5.37 27.50 -31.76
C GLU A 923 6.69 26.73 -31.96
N GLN A 924 7.42 26.46 -30.87
CA GLN A 924 8.72 25.80 -30.88
C GLN A 924 8.61 24.27 -30.95
N ASP A 925 7.46 23.68 -30.63
CA ASP A 925 7.28 22.23 -30.58
C ASP A 925 6.95 21.67 -31.97
N ASP A 926 7.70 20.66 -32.42
CA ASP A 926 7.50 19.99 -33.73
C ASP A 926 6.54 18.79 -33.65
N LEU A 927 6.45 18.15 -32.48
CA LEU A 927 5.75 16.87 -32.28
C LEU A 927 5.09 16.78 -30.90
N PHE A 928 3.87 16.25 -30.85
CA PHE A 928 3.13 16.05 -29.59
C PHE A 928 2.88 14.56 -29.31
N ILE A 929 3.30 14.08 -28.14
CA ILE A 929 3.05 12.70 -27.68
C ILE A 929 2.11 12.75 -26.48
N LEU A 930 0.89 12.23 -26.65
CA LEU A 930 -0.16 12.24 -25.63
C LEU A 930 -0.27 10.87 -24.96
N VAL A 931 -0.07 10.87 -23.65
CA VAL A 931 -0.04 9.66 -22.83
C VAL A 931 -1.45 9.27 -22.38
N ALA A 932 -1.94 8.12 -22.88
CA ALA A 932 -3.17 7.43 -22.48
C ALA A 932 -4.38 8.34 -22.20
N PRO A 933 -4.73 9.27 -23.13
CA PRO A 933 -5.85 10.18 -22.91
C PRO A 933 -7.16 9.39 -22.84
N GLN A 934 -7.98 9.71 -21.85
CA GLN A 934 -9.21 8.98 -21.59
C GLN A 934 -10.37 9.85 -21.11
N ASN A 935 -11.57 9.46 -21.50
CA ASN A 935 -12.79 10.06 -20.98
C ASN A 935 -12.93 9.76 -19.48
N ALA A 936 -13.49 10.70 -18.73
CA ALA A 936 -13.82 10.55 -17.31
C ALA A 936 -15.35 10.58 -17.11
N VAL A 937 -15.84 10.05 -15.99
CA VAL A 937 -17.27 10.03 -15.68
C VAL A 937 -17.80 11.47 -15.64
N GLY A 938 -18.59 11.87 -16.65
CA GLY A 938 -19.17 13.21 -16.78
C GLY A 938 -18.33 14.24 -17.56
N ASN A 939 -17.07 13.95 -17.92
CA ASN A 939 -16.16 14.85 -18.66
C ASN A 939 -15.50 14.12 -19.85
N CYS A 940 -15.48 14.74 -21.04
CA CYS A 940 -14.97 14.13 -22.26
C CYS A 940 -13.72 14.86 -22.76
N ILE A 941 -12.62 14.13 -22.95
CA ILE A 941 -11.31 14.70 -23.31
C ILE A 941 -11.25 15.15 -24.78
N ILE A 942 -12.28 14.82 -25.57
CA ILE A 942 -12.34 15.09 -27.01
C ILE A 942 -12.28 16.58 -27.32
N ASP A 943 -12.86 17.45 -26.49
CA ASP A 943 -12.83 18.89 -26.73
C ASP A 943 -11.40 19.46 -26.53
N ASP A 944 -10.69 18.99 -25.50
CA ASP A 944 -9.29 19.36 -25.25
C ASP A 944 -8.36 18.82 -26.34
N LEU A 945 -8.62 17.57 -26.81
CA LEU A 945 -7.91 16.99 -27.94
C LEU A 945 -8.15 17.80 -29.22
N ARG A 946 -9.39 18.22 -29.48
CA ARG A 946 -9.72 19.06 -30.64
C ARG A 946 -8.98 20.39 -30.58
N ALA A 947 -9.07 21.10 -29.46
CA ALA A 947 -8.37 22.36 -29.26
C ALA A 947 -6.85 22.21 -29.46
N MET A 948 -6.26 21.11 -29.00
CA MET A 948 -4.84 20.80 -29.21
C MET A 948 -4.52 20.48 -30.66
N THR A 949 -5.32 19.65 -31.35
CA THR A 949 -5.09 19.33 -32.77
C THR A 949 -5.28 20.54 -33.67
N ASP A 950 -6.22 21.43 -33.34
CA ASP A 950 -6.48 22.65 -34.10
C ASP A 950 -5.33 23.65 -33.93
N ALA A 951 -4.76 23.76 -32.72
CA ALA A 951 -3.57 24.57 -32.46
C ALA A 951 -2.27 23.95 -33.04
N ALA A 952 -2.17 22.63 -33.08
CA ALA A 952 -1.03 21.91 -33.65
C ALA A 952 -0.94 22.08 -35.18
N GLY A 953 -2.08 22.22 -35.87
CA GLY A 953 -2.14 22.37 -37.32
C GLY A 953 -1.65 21.10 -38.04
N ASP A 954 -0.63 21.25 -38.88
CA ASP A 954 -0.02 20.14 -39.63
C ASP A 954 1.06 19.37 -38.83
N ARG A 955 1.31 19.75 -37.57
CA ARG A 955 2.29 19.07 -36.72
C ARG A 955 1.72 17.75 -36.19
N PRO A 956 2.50 16.65 -36.12
CA PRO A 956 1.94 15.36 -35.73
C PRO A 956 1.59 15.28 -34.24
N VAL A 957 0.43 14.70 -33.96
CA VAL A 957 -0.11 14.40 -32.63
C VAL A 957 -0.29 12.88 -32.50
N ILE A 958 0.48 12.26 -31.61
CA ILE A 958 0.50 10.81 -31.39
C ILE A 958 -0.24 10.48 -30.09
N LEU A 959 -1.30 9.69 -30.18
CA LEU A 959 -2.00 9.15 -29.02
C LEU A 959 -1.45 7.77 -28.66
N ILE A 960 -0.94 7.59 -27.44
CA ILE A 960 -0.48 6.29 -26.95
C ILE A 960 -1.54 5.70 -26.03
N ASN A 961 -2.09 4.53 -26.37
CA ASN A 961 -3.14 3.82 -25.63
C ASN A 961 -4.35 4.70 -25.22
N PRO A 962 -4.98 5.44 -26.16
CA PRO A 962 -6.12 6.28 -25.83
C PRO A 962 -7.39 5.48 -25.53
N ARG A 963 -8.22 5.96 -24.59
CA ARG A 963 -9.53 5.38 -24.24
C ARG A 963 -10.64 6.41 -24.46
N LEU A 964 -11.02 6.57 -25.72
CA LEU A 964 -12.04 7.53 -26.16
C LEU A 964 -13.45 6.92 -26.27
N LYS A 965 -13.73 5.83 -25.55
CA LYS A 965 -15.07 5.24 -25.48
C LYS A 965 -15.98 6.13 -24.63
N ASP A 966 -17.26 6.18 -24.97
CA ASP A 966 -18.25 6.86 -24.12
C ASP A 966 -18.38 6.12 -22.79
N LEU A 967 -18.20 6.84 -21.69
CA LEU A 967 -18.43 6.35 -20.33
C LEU A 967 -19.75 6.95 -19.82
N PRO A 968 -20.76 6.14 -19.44
CA PRO A 968 -21.98 6.68 -18.90
C PRO A 968 -21.70 7.41 -17.59
N ALA A 969 -22.19 8.64 -17.46
CA ALA A 969 -22.18 9.34 -16.18
C ALA A 969 -23.10 8.60 -15.19
N SER A 970 -22.71 8.52 -13.92
CA SER A 970 -23.53 7.94 -12.84
C SER A 970 -24.89 8.65 -12.64
N SER A 971 -25.09 9.82 -13.26
CA SER A 971 -26.36 10.56 -13.30
C SER A 971 -27.20 10.33 -14.57
N GLY A 972 -26.76 9.52 -15.53
CA GLY A 972 -27.48 9.27 -16.79
C GLY A 972 -27.60 10.48 -17.74
N ILE A 973 -26.99 11.62 -17.41
CA ILE A 973 -27.00 12.81 -18.27
C ILE A 973 -25.91 12.66 -19.33
N MET A 974 -26.33 12.54 -20.60
CA MET A 974 -25.42 12.64 -21.76
C MET A 974 -24.99 14.10 -21.95
N GLN A 975 -23.71 14.28 -22.31
CA GLN A 975 -23.12 15.59 -22.59
C GLN A 975 -23.72 16.29 -23.83
N THR A 976 -23.42 17.59 -23.98
CA THR A 976 -24.00 18.51 -24.98
C THR A 976 -23.63 18.21 -26.44
N MET A 977 -22.54 17.49 -26.72
CA MET A 977 -22.23 17.00 -28.07
C MET A 977 -22.94 15.66 -28.34
N GLY A 978 -23.49 15.49 -29.55
CA GLY A 978 -24.03 14.21 -29.98
C GLY A 978 -22.95 13.10 -30.03
N ARG A 979 -23.32 11.89 -29.61
CA ARG A 979 -22.46 10.69 -29.61
C ARG A 979 -21.76 10.45 -30.94
N ASP A 980 -22.48 10.61 -32.04
CA ASP A 980 -21.96 10.35 -33.39
C ASP A 980 -20.78 11.26 -33.74
N LYS A 981 -20.85 12.55 -33.39
CA LYS A 981 -19.78 13.52 -33.65
C LYS A 981 -18.51 13.23 -32.82
N ARG A 982 -18.66 12.69 -31.61
CA ARG A 982 -17.53 12.26 -30.77
C ARG A 982 -16.84 11.04 -31.37
N LEU A 983 -17.62 10.04 -31.76
CA LEU A 983 -17.11 8.82 -32.39
C LEU A 983 -16.43 9.13 -33.73
N GLU A 984 -17.00 10.02 -34.53
CA GLU A 984 -16.41 10.50 -35.79
C GLU A 984 -15.06 11.16 -35.55
N TYR A 985 -14.95 12.08 -34.59
CA TYR A 985 -13.67 12.71 -34.25
C TYR A 985 -12.63 11.70 -33.73
N ALA A 986 -13.03 10.80 -32.83
CA ALA A 986 -12.14 9.75 -32.33
C ALA A 986 -11.66 8.80 -33.45
N SER A 987 -12.48 8.59 -34.48
CA SER A 987 -12.12 7.81 -35.67
C SER A 987 -11.18 8.54 -36.65
N SER A 988 -11.00 9.86 -36.51
CA SER A 988 -10.08 10.63 -37.35
C SER A 988 -8.59 10.36 -37.06
N PHE A 989 -8.26 9.70 -35.95
CA PHE A 989 -6.91 9.26 -35.64
C PHE A 989 -6.61 7.92 -36.32
N GLU A 990 -5.59 7.90 -37.17
CA GLU A 990 -5.17 6.70 -37.89
C GLU A 990 -4.33 5.77 -36.99
N ASN A 991 -4.60 4.46 -37.04
CA ASN A 991 -3.78 3.48 -36.32
C ASN A 991 -2.41 3.37 -37.01
N CYS A 992 -1.34 3.86 -36.38
CA CYS A 992 0.03 3.61 -36.84
C CYS A 992 0.59 2.28 -36.32
N TYR A 993 0.17 1.89 -35.11
CA TYR A 993 0.59 0.65 -34.48
C TYR A 993 -0.56 0.03 -33.68
N LEU A 994 -0.76 -1.27 -33.82
CA LEU A 994 -1.68 -2.05 -32.98
C LEU A 994 -1.01 -3.37 -32.59
N PHE A 995 -1.02 -3.69 -31.30
CA PHE A 995 -0.66 -5.01 -30.80
C PHE A 995 -1.62 -5.42 -29.69
N ARG A 996 -2.25 -6.60 -29.82
CA ARG A 996 -3.16 -7.13 -28.82
C ARG A 996 -3.02 -8.63 -28.68
N LEU A 997 -2.92 -9.13 -27.44
CA LEU A 997 -3.01 -10.55 -27.14
C LEU A 997 -4.47 -11.03 -27.18
N LEU A 998 -4.67 -12.23 -27.72
CA LEU A 998 -5.98 -12.88 -27.85
C LEU A 998 -6.08 -14.04 -26.85
N TYR A 999 -7.24 -14.14 -26.20
CA TYR A 999 -7.54 -15.13 -25.16
C TYR A 999 -8.90 -15.76 -25.43
N TYR A 1000 -9.17 -16.91 -24.81
CA TYR A 1000 -10.53 -17.46 -24.78
C TYR A 1000 -11.46 -16.55 -23.96
N ALA A 1001 -12.71 -16.42 -24.40
CA ALA A 1001 -13.73 -15.64 -23.69
C ALA A 1001 -13.82 -16.08 -22.22
N GLY A 1002 -13.77 -15.11 -21.30
CA GLY A 1002 -13.83 -15.36 -19.86
C GLY A 1002 -12.49 -15.78 -19.21
N THR A 1003 -11.40 -15.88 -19.96
CA THR A 1003 -10.07 -16.24 -19.44
C THR A 1003 -9.00 -15.21 -19.81
N GLN A 1004 -7.97 -15.09 -18.98
CA GLN A 1004 -6.74 -14.34 -19.29
C GLN A 1004 -5.54 -15.27 -19.54
N TYR A 1005 -5.79 -16.58 -19.55
CA TYR A 1005 -4.81 -17.63 -19.81
C TYR A 1005 -5.55 -18.90 -20.26
N PRO A 1006 -5.00 -19.67 -21.23
CA PRO A 1006 -3.77 -19.43 -21.98
C PRO A 1006 -3.93 -18.39 -23.11
N ILE A 1007 -2.83 -17.75 -23.52
CA ILE A 1007 -2.79 -16.93 -24.74
C ILE A 1007 -3.07 -17.82 -25.95
N MET A 1008 -4.08 -17.45 -26.74
CA MET A 1008 -4.46 -18.13 -28.00
C MET A 1008 -3.64 -17.65 -29.19
N GLY A 1009 -3.28 -16.37 -29.19
CA GLY A 1009 -2.67 -15.72 -30.33
C GLY A 1009 -2.46 -14.23 -30.11
N ALA A 1010 -2.16 -13.51 -31.18
CA ALA A 1010 -1.94 -12.08 -31.13
C ALA A 1010 -2.39 -11.43 -32.45
N LEU A 1011 -2.88 -10.20 -32.36
CA LEU A 1011 -3.16 -9.35 -33.52
C LEU A 1011 -2.13 -8.22 -33.53
N ARG A 1012 -1.39 -8.09 -34.63
CA ARG A 1012 -0.36 -7.05 -34.82
C ARG A 1012 -0.64 -6.25 -36.09
N MET A 1013 -0.40 -4.95 -36.06
CA MET A 1013 -0.36 -4.06 -37.22
C MET A 1013 0.74 -3.02 -36.98
N SER A 1014 1.60 -2.83 -37.97
CA SER A 1014 2.70 -1.87 -37.95
C SER A 1014 2.66 -1.15 -39.30
N TYR A 1015 2.42 0.16 -39.30
CA TYR A 1015 2.28 0.93 -40.53
C TYR A 1015 3.52 0.80 -41.45
N PRO A 1016 3.37 0.62 -42.78
CA PRO A 1016 2.14 0.59 -43.58
C PRO A 1016 1.57 -0.83 -43.81
N TYR A 1017 2.01 -1.82 -43.03
CA TYR A 1017 1.63 -3.21 -43.22
C TYR A 1017 0.18 -3.49 -42.78
N ARG A 1018 -0.39 -4.55 -43.36
CA ARG A 1018 -1.74 -5.04 -43.06
C ARG A 1018 -1.84 -5.59 -41.64
N TYR A 1019 -3.05 -5.78 -41.13
CA TYR A 1019 -3.29 -6.44 -39.86
C TYR A 1019 -2.95 -7.93 -39.97
N GLU A 1020 -2.03 -8.40 -39.17
CA GLU A 1020 -1.56 -9.78 -39.14
C GLU A 1020 -2.12 -10.48 -37.89
N LEU A 1021 -2.89 -11.55 -38.12
CA LEU A 1021 -3.41 -12.40 -37.06
C LEU A 1021 -2.47 -13.59 -36.86
N TYR A 1022 -1.99 -13.78 -35.64
CA TYR A 1022 -1.10 -14.86 -35.26
C TYR A 1022 -1.81 -15.86 -34.34
N LYS A 1023 -1.60 -17.15 -34.59
CA LYS A 1023 -1.96 -18.24 -33.69
C LYS A 1023 -0.73 -18.68 -32.91
N ARG A 1024 -0.87 -18.83 -31.60
CA ARG A 1024 0.16 -19.45 -30.77
C ARG A 1024 0.12 -20.96 -30.97
N VAL A 1025 1.28 -21.55 -31.22
CA VAL A 1025 1.49 -22.99 -31.35
C VAL A 1025 2.63 -23.37 -30.42
N ASP A 1026 2.37 -24.31 -29.53
CA ASP A 1026 3.41 -24.91 -28.70
C ASP A 1026 3.96 -26.14 -29.44
N ASP A 1027 5.23 -26.09 -29.83
CA ASP A 1027 5.94 -27.18 -30.51
C ASP A 1027 6.05 -28.39 -29.55
N PRO A 1028 5.99 -29.66 -30.02
CA PRO A 1028 6.26 -30.85 -29.20
C PRO A 1028 7.56 -30.82 -28.38
N SER A 1029 8.51 -29.96 -28.73
CA SER A 1029 9.72 -29.70 -27.92
C SER A 1029 9.49 -28.78 -26.69
N GLY A 1030 8.26 -28.33 -26.45
CA GLY A 1030 7.88 -27.39 -25.40
C GLY A 1030 8.18 -25.92 -25.72
N LYS A 1031 8.53 -25.60 -26.99
CA LYS A 1031 8.84 -24.23 -27.43
C LYS A 1031 7.61 -23.54 -28.00
N GLU A 1032 7.24 -22.40 -27.41
CA GLU A 1032 6.19 -21.52 -27.92
C GLU A 1032 6.61 -20.85 -29.24
N LYS A 1033 5.71 -20.79 -30.23
CA LYS A 1033 5.90 -20.04 -31.47
C LYS A 1033 4.59 -19.36 -31.90
N TYR A 1034 4.69 -18.16 -32.44
CA TYR A 1034 3.57 -17.47 -33.09
C TYR A 1034 3.64 -17.66 -34.61
N VAL A 1035 2.57 -18.17 -35.22
CA VAL A 1035 2.47 -18.43 -36.66
C VAL A 1035 1.37 -17.57 -37.24
N ILE A 1036 1.62 -16.92 -38.38
CA ILE A 1036 0.63 -16.11 -39.08
C ILE A 1036 -0.51 -17.03 -39.55
N LEU A 1037 -1.73 -16.67 -39.17
CA LEU A 1037 -2.96 -17.37 -39.51
C LEU A 1037 -3.67 -16.70 -40.70
N SER A 1038 -3.79 -15.37 -40.67
CA SER A 1038 -4.45 -14.59 -41.71
C SER A 1038 -4.01 -13.13 -41.70
N THR A 1039 -4.23 -12.41 -42.82
CA THR A 1039 -3.93 -10.98 -42.94
C THR A 1039 -5.14 -10.19 -43.42
N PHE A 1040 -5.43 -9.05 -42.78
CA PHE A 1040 -6.59 -8.21 -43.06
C PHE A 1040 -6.18 -6.79 -43.50
N PRO A 1041 -6.86 -6.19 -44.50
CA PRO A 1041 -6.56 -4.84 -44.95
C PRO A 1041 -7.03 -3.76 -43.95
N ALA A 1042 -8.04 -4.05 -43.14
CA ALA A 1042 -8.58 -3.20 -42.08
C ALA A 1042 -8.64 -3.98 -40.76
N LYS A 1043 -8.91 -3.30 -39.64
CA LYS A 1043 -9.02 -3.92 -38.32
C LYS A 1043 -10.13 -4.99 -38.36
N PRO A 1044 -9.82 -6.28 -38.13
CA PRO A 1044 -10.81 -7.35 -38.27
C PRO A 1044 -11.86 -7.30 -37.16
N SER A 1045 -13.08 -7.73 -37.47
CA SER A 1045 -14.15 -7.91 -36.47
C SER A 1045 -13.91 -9.15 -35.61
N THR A 1046 -14.58 -9.25 -34.46
CA THR A 1046 -14.49 -10.44 -33.60
C THR A 1046 -14.90 -11.71 -34.36
N ASP A 1047 -15.91 -11.62 -35.22
CA ASP A 1047 -16.39 -12.75 -36.04
C ASP A 1047 -15.34 -13.18 -37.06
N GLU A 1048 -14.68 -12.22 -37.72
CA GLU A 1048 -13.61 -12.51 -38.69
C GLU A 1048 -12.37 -13.15 -38.03
N VAL A 1049 -12.06 -12.75 -36.80
CA VAL A 1049 -11.01 -13.38 -35.99
C VAL A 1049 -11.40 -14.81 -35.65
N ASN A 1050 -12.62 -15.03 -35.16
CA ASN A 1050 -13.11 -16.37 -34.80
C ASN A 1050 -13.15 -17.31 -36.01
N ASP A 1051 -13.70 -16.85 -37.14
CA ASP A 1051 -13.76 -17.61 -38.39
C ASP A 1051 -12.35 -18.01 -38.88
N ALA A 1052 -11.35 -17.13 -38.70
CA ALA A 1052 -9.96 -17.45 -39.02
C ALA A 1052 -9.37 -18.53 -38.11
N PHE A 1053 -9.67 -18.51 -36.79
CA PHE A 1053 -9.25 -19.57 -35.86
C PHE A 1053 -9.93 -20.92 -36.12
N GLU A 1054 -11.15 -20.90 -36.64
CA GLU A 1054 -11.93 -22.09 -37.04
C GLU A 1054 -11.59 -22.62 -38.44
N GLY A 1055 -10.79 -21.90 -39.23
CA GLY A 1055 -10.38 -22.31 -40.58
C GLY A 1055 -11.48 -22.18 -41.64
N LYS A 1056 -12.50 -21.36 -41.40
CA LYS A 1056 -13.58 -21.12 -42.37
C LYS A 1056 -13.09 -20.24 -43.53
N PRO A 1057 -13.51 -20.51 -44.78
CA PRO A 1057 -13.13 -19.69 -45.94
C PRO A 1057 -13.70 -18.28 -45.84
N ARG A 1058 -12.91 -17.29 -46.26
CA ARG A 1058 -13.25 -15.86 -46.21
C ARG A 1058 -14.47 -15.58 -47.10
N ASN A 1059 -15.63 -15.32 -46.49
CA ASN A 1059 -16.81 -14.85 -47.20
C ASN A 1059 -16.72 -13.33 -47.39
N GLU A 1060 -16.25 -12.88 -48.56
CA GLU A 1060 -16.19 -11.44 -48.90
C GLU A 1060 -17.57 -10.77 -49.02
N SER A 1061 -18.66 -11.53 -48.94
CA SER A 1061 -20.05 -11.08 -49.11
C SER A 1061 -20.73 -10.53 -47.85
N LYS A 1062 -20.09 -10.53 -46.69
CA LYS A 1062 -20.62 -9.86 -45.48
C LYS A 1062 -20.14 -8.40 -45.36
N LYS A 1063 -20.28 -7.61 -46.43
CA LYS A 1063 -20.15 -6.15 -46.34
C LYS A 1063 -21.53 -5.51 -46.34
N ALA A 1064 -21.87 -4.91 -45.20
CA ALA A 1064 -22.98 -4.01 -44.94
C ALA A 1064 -24.40 -4.56 -45.18
N LEU A 1065 -25.07 -4.94 -44.08
CA LEU A 1065 -26.51 -4.74 -43.94
C LEU A 1065 -26.74 -3.89 -42.69
N GLY A 1066 -27.31 -2.70 -42.95
CA GLY A 1066 -27.42 -1.59 -42.02
C GLY A 1066 -28.35 -1.80 -40.83
N PHE A 1067 -28.52 -0.70 -40.09
CA PHE A 1067 -29.31 -0.52 -38.87
C PHE A 1067 -28.86 -1.37 -37.66
N TRP A 1068 -28.57 -2.66 -37.83
CA TRP A 1068 -28.16 -3.55 -36.75
C TRP A 1068 -26.70 -3.35 -36.31
N GLY A 1069 -25.81 -2.95 -37.22
CA GLY A 1069 -24.44 -2.54 -36.87
C GLY A 1069 -24.40 -1.27 -35.99
N PHE A 1070 -25.35 -0.34 -36.20
CA PHE A 1070 -25.48 0.89 -35.43
C PHE A 1070 -25.93 0.63 -33.99
N LEU A 1071 -26.82 -0.36 -33.76
CA LEU A 1071 -27.30 -0.72 -32.42
C LEU A 1071 -26.25 -1.47 -31.58
N SER A 1072 -25.40 -2.30 -32.20
CA SER A 1072 -24.33 -3.01 -31.48
C SER A 1072 -23.23 -2.09 -30.93
N GLY A 1073 -23.06 -0.90 -31.51
CA GLY A 1073 -22.17 0.12 -31.00
C GLY A 1073 -22.79 1.01 -29.93
N ILE A 1074 -24.11 0.89 -29.68
CA ILE A 1074 -24.87 1.71 -28.74
C ILE A 1074 -25.04 1.07 -27.35
N PHE A 1075 -25.10 -0.26 -27.28
CA PHE A 1075 -25.26 -1.04 -26.04
C PHE A 1075 -23.94 -1.50 -25.43
#